data_AF-A0A842MJK7-F1
#
_entry.id   AF-A0A842MJK7-F1
#
_cell.length_a   1.000
_cell.length_b   1.000
_cell.length_c   1.000
_cell.angle_alpha   90.00
_cell.angle_beta   90.00
_cell.angle_gamma   90.00
#
_symmetry.space_group_name_H-M   'P 1'
#
loop_
_entity.id
_entity.type
_entity.pdbx_description
1 polymer ?
#
loop_
_entity_poly.entity_id
_entity_poly.type
_entity_poly.pdbx_seq_one_letter_code
_entity_poly.pdbx_strand_id
1 'polypeptide(L)'
;MKILGLLCNWCSYAGADLAGVSRFQYPPNIRIVRVMCSTRVESSFIIEAFLKGVDGVLVGGCHLGDCHYVTGNYYTIGKIYVAKKLLKFAGINPSRLRLEWISASEGEKFARVVEEFTKEIEGLGPLKNELKDDTLLKVAYNVSLKPRARIIASKHRMLSFEGNKYGEIYTGYEFDRISDEILKDEMNIEAIKFLLKEEKSFEEISRIIDKKVLYFYLLDLIEKGEVSFREENGRYLFSIANKKEEKSEPLIFNGNIAKHAHIIIGGGAYGINKAVEIANKGENVVIVERFPSINKYTIRKHASSLENGCKYEEFLNLLKEGKIAILNNSILKSINDGIVRIIKYASRVNENCNNCNICYEVCPLRTVDRERTLFSRKAVYGRDGLPCTFFLERESPFCQTNCPAHVDVRGYVARIAEGDFEGALNLIRERLPLPGVLGRVCPHPCEEICRRNGIDEAISIRLLKRFVADWEWESKGKIELGRMPANENNIYKVAVIGSGPAGLTVAYELARMGYKVKIFEALPVAGGMLAVGIPSYRLPKDVLKREIDAILEMGVEIQLNCRIGEQISFDELRKNYDAVFIGVGAHKSRKMGVEGENLIGVISGVDFLREVNIYPENVRAIISGKKVVVVGGGDVAIDAARCAIRFGCDVTILYRRSRNEMPAREEEIRYAEEEGVNFRFLTAPLKIVGKESVEKIECIEMELGEADESGRRKPVPKKGSNFFIEADIVISAIGQQSELEFLPDEIKKNGRILVDENTGATPLPGVFAGGDAVSGPSIVIEAVAWGRRTAKAIDAYLHGKKIEFDPVERNINRAIASYEDVDLMKRNVVLSIFEKKERKKVEEIDIEERRSTFKEVEKGFDKKRAIEEASRCLACRACLGCGICGNECMRNAIDYEEKEKEIEIIAKSIEIDPEIRFNYEFFTPFEIEDMLDLGIIMNFNGEKLKKLCFLNFEENKYFEELKKRIIASGIEIADDADFKVDFRYSESDYYKKIRRMI
;
A
#
# COMPACT_ATOMS: atom_id res chain seq x y z
N MET A 1 -42.88 -30.85 -12.41
CA MET A 1 -41.99 -29.85 -11.82
C MET A 1 -42.34 -29.69 -10.34
N LYS A 2 -41.36 -29.64 -9.43
CA LYS A 2 -41.55 -29.59 -7.98
C LYS A 2 -40.95 -28.30 -7.44
N ILE A 3 -41.77 -27.46 -6.82
CA ILE A 3 -41.31 -26.23 -6.16
C ILE A 3 -41.42 -26.40 -4.65
N LEU A 4 -40.39 -26.00 -3.90
CA LEU A 4 -40.40 -25.99 -2.44
C LEU A 4 -40.52 -24.55 -1.94
N GLY A 5 -41.57 -24.23 -1.17
CA GLY A 5 -41.77 -22.94 -0.52
C GLY A 5 -41.34 -23.00 0.95
N LEU A 6 -40.28 -22.30 1.34
CA LEU A 6 -39.82 -22.14 2.72
C LEU A 6 -40.32 -20.79 3.25
N LEU A 7 -41.42 -20.81 4.00
CA LEU A 7 -42.16 -19.58 4.34
C LEU A 7 -42.06 -19.23 5.82
N CYS A 8 -41.69 -17.98 6.10
CA CYS A 8 -41.73 -17.37 7.43
C CYS A 8 -43.13 -17.45 8.04
N ASN A 9 -43.18 -18.03 9.23
CA ASN A 9 -44.36 -18.20 10.06
C ASN A 9 -45.19 -16.92 10.24
N TRP A 10 -44.52 -15.78 10.42
CA TRP A 10 -45.14 -14.54 10.86
C TRP A 10 -45.78 -13.73 9.74
N CYS A 11 -45.35 -13.91 8.49
CA CYS A 11 -45.84 -13.11 7.37
C CYS A 11 -46.12 -13.97 6.14
N SER A 12 -45.09 -14.45 5.45
CA SER A 12 -45.28 -15.12 4.15
C SER A 12 -46.10 -16.40 4.22
N TYR A 13 -46.03 -17.17 5.32
CA TYR A 13 -46.91 -18.32 5.53
C TYR A 13 -48.36 -17.90 5.77
N ALA A 14 -48.59 -16.85 6.56
CA ALA A 14 -49.92 -16.29 6.77
C ALA A 14 -50.50 -15.69 5.48
N GLY A 15 -49.68 -15.06 4.64
CA GLY A 15 -50.06 -14.63 3.30
C GLY A 15 -50.46 -15.80 2.40
N ALA A 16 -49.73 -16.92 2.46
CA ALA A 16 -50.10 -18.14 1.75
C ALA A 16 -51.43 -18.75 2.24
N ASP A 17 -51.64 -18.76 3.56
CA ASP A 17 -52.89 -19.22 4.18
C ASP A 17 -54.08 -18.32 3.78
N LEU A 18 -53.89 -17.00 3.82
CA LEU A 18 -54.86 -16.03 3.32
C LEU A 18 -55.17 -16.25 1.84
N ALA A 19 -54.17 -16.62 1.02
CA ALA A 19 -54.37 -16.93 -0.39
C ALA A 19 -55.28 -18.15 -0.58
N GLY A 20 -55.08 -19.19 0.24
CA GLY A 20 -55.93 -20.37 0.28
C GLY A 20 -57.37 -20.05 0.72
N VAL A 21 -57.54 -19.33 1.83
CA VAL A 21 -58.86 -18.93 2.37
C VAL A 21 -59.61 -18.02 1.40
N SER A 22 -58.90 -17.07 0.78
CA SER A 22 -59.45 -16.13 -0.22
C SER A 22 -59.63 -16.77 -1.60
N ARG A 23 -59.27 -18.05 -1.76
CA ARG A 23 -59.40 -18.83 -3.01
C ARG A 23 -58.64 -18.24 -4.21
N PHE A 24 -57.54 -17.51 -3.97
CA PHE A 24 -56.65 -17.10 -5.05
C PHE A 24 -56.03 -18.35 -5.69
N GLN A 25 -56.06 -18.42 -7.02
CA GLN A 25 -55.52 -19.56 -7.75
C GLN A 25 -54.00 -19.43 -7.87
N TYR A 26 -53.28 -20.49 -7.53
CA TYR A 26 -51.84 -20.61 -7.80
C TYR A 26 -51.49 -22.07 -8.12
N PRO A 27 -50.40 -22.31 -8.87
CA PRO A 27 -50.00 -23.65 -9.29
C PRO A 27 -49.89 -24.67 -8.13
N PRO A 28 -50.44 -25.90 -8.26
CA PRO A 28 -50.47 -26.91 -7.18
C PRO A 28 -49.13 -27.65 -6.99
N ASN A 29 -48.13 -27.33 -7.80
CA ASN A 29 -46.81 -27.94 -7.80
C ASN A 29 -45.86 -27.37 -6.72
N ILE A 30 -46.29 -26.37 -5.96
CA ILE A 30 -45.58 -25.86 -4.78
C ILE A 30 -45.92 -26.67 -3.53
N ARG A 31 -44.87 -27.09 -2.79
CA ARG A 31 -44.98 -27.68 -1.45
C ARG A 31 -44.48 -26.68 -0.43
N ILE A 32 -45.36 -26.24 0.47
CA ILE A 32 -45.02 -25.25 1.49
C ILE A 32 -44.53 -25.95 2.76
N VAL A 33 -43.36 -25.54 3.23
CA VAL A 33 -42.80 -25.87 4.53
C VAL A 33 -42.73 -24.59 5.36
N ARG A 34 -43.46 -24.60 6.46
CA ARG A 34 -43.51 -23.50 7.42
C ARG A 34 -42.21 -23.50 8.23
N VAL A 35 -41.52 -22.36 8.25
CA VAL A 35 -40.34 -22.12 9.10
C VAL A 35 -40.64 -20.99 10.08
N MET A 36 -40.10 -21.05 11.29
CA MET A 36 -40.36 -20.01 12.30
C MET A 36 -39.92 -18.61 11.84
N CYS A 37 -38.87 -18.53 11.02
CA CYS A 37 -38.38 -17.30 10.43
C CYS A 37 -37.60 -17.62 9.15
N SER A 38 -37.66 -16.75 8.14
CA SER A 38 -36.82 -16.88 6.94
C SER A 38 -35.33 -16.84 7.26
N THR A 39 -34.91 -16.24 8.38
CA THR A 39 -33.52 -16.25 8.85
C THR A 39 -33.03 -17.64 9.25
N ARG A 40 -33.93 -18.56 9.60
CA ARG A 40 -33.58 -19.95 9.95
C ARG A 40 -33.34 -20.82 8.72
N VAL A 41 -33.61 -20.31 7.51
CA VAL A 41 -33.31 -21.00 6.26
C VAL A 41 -31.82 -20.84 5.97
N GLU A 42 -31.04 -21.86 6.34
CA GLU A 42 -29.61 -21.94 6.01
C GLU A 42 -29.41 -22.28 4.53
N SER A 43 -28.29 -21.83 3.96
CA SER A 43 -27.93 -22.13 2.56
C SER A 43 -27.86 -23.63 2.27
N SER A 44 -27.50 -24.44 3.27
CA SER A 44 -27.46 -25.90 3.18
C SER A 44 -28.84 -26.52 2.93
N PHE A 45 -29.90 -26.02 3.56
CA PHE A 45 -31.27 -26.52 3.36
C PHE A 45 -31.74 -26.29 1.93
N ILE A 46 -31.34 -25.17 1.33
CA ILE A 46 -31.67 -24.83 -0.05
C ILE A 46 -30.94 -25.78 -1.01
N ILE A 47 -29.63 -25.97 -0.83
CA ILE A 47 -28.83 -26.84 -1.69
C ILE A 47 -29.28 -28.30 -1.53
N GLU A 48 -29.61 -28.73 -0.31
CA GLU A 48 -30.15 -30.07 -0.04
C GLU A 48 -31.48 -30.30 -0.78
N ALA A 49 -32.35 -29.29 -0.91
CA ALA A 49 -33.59 -29.41 -1.67
C ALA A 49 -33.31 -29.77 -3.14
N PHE A 50 -32.31 -29.15 -3.76
CA PHE A 50 -31.89 -29.48 -5.14
C PHE A 50 -31.29 -30.89 -5.23
N LEU A 51 -30.48 -31.32 -4.24
CA LEU A 51 -29.99 -32.70 -4.16
C LEU A 51 -31.13 -33.72 -4.08
N LYS A 52 -32.24 -33.38 -3.42
CA LYS A 52 -33.46 -34.21 -3.35
C LYS A 52 -34.35 -34.10 -4.61
N GLY A 53 -33.94 -33.35 -5.63
CA GLY A 53 -34.64 -33.24 -6.90
C GLY A 53 -35.79 -32.24 -6.94
N VAL A 54 -35.71 -31.17 -6.15
CA VAL A 54 -36.58 -30.00 -6.28
C VAL A 54 -36.13 -29.15 -7.47
N ASP A 55 -37.06 -28.66 -8.29
CA ASP A 55 -36.78 -27.91 -9.51
C ASP A 55 -36.59 -26.40 -9.25
N GLY A 56 -37.20 -25.89 -8.17
CA GLY A 56 -37.07 -24.51 -7.71
C GLY A 56 -37.41 -24.34 -6.23
N VAL A 57 -36.75 -23.39 -5.56
CA VAL A 57 -36.95 -23.08 -4.14
C VAL A 57 -37.38 -21.62 -3.99
N LEU A 58 -38.53 -21.39 -3.35
CA LEU A 58 -39.04 -20.07 -2.99
C LEU A 58 -38.84 -19.87 -1.48
N VAL A 59 -38.12 -18.83 -1.08
CA VAL A 59 -37.98 -18.42 0.32
C VAL A 59 -38.80 -17.16 0.53
N GLY A 60 -39.81 -17.23 1.41
CA GLY A 60 -40.68 -16.10 1.72
C GLY A 60 -40.35 -15.50 3.08
N GLY A 61 -40.11 -14.20 3.16
CA GLY A 61 -39.85 -13.47 4.41
C GLY A 61 -40.78 -12.28 4.65
N CYS A 62 -40.55 -11.57 5.76
CA CYS A 62 -41.23 -10.31 6.10
C CYS A 62 -40.63 -9.13 5.32
N HIS A 63 -41.43 -8.10 5.03
CA HIS A 63 -40.95 -6.84 4.43
C HIS A 63 -39.79 -6.22 5.19
N LEU A 64 -38.89 -5.54 4.47
CA LEU A 64 -37.79 -4.78 5.06
C LEU A 64 -38.37 -3.67 5.95
N GLY A 65 -37.91 -3.58 7.19
CA GLY A 65 -38.50 -2.69 8.22
C GLY A 65 -39.61 -3.35 9.06
N ASP A 66 -40.38 -4.27 8.50
CA ASP A 66 -41.51 -4.94 9.19
C ASP A 66 -41.15 -6.31 9.76
N CYS A 67 -39.85 -6.60 9.92
CA CYS A 67 -39.42 -7.88 10.44
C CYS A 67 -39.79 -8.01 11.91
N HIS A 68 -40.45 -9.12 12.29
CA HIS A 68 -40.76 -9.42 13.69
C HIS A 68 -39.51 -9.42 14.59
N TYR A 69 -38.36 -9.80 14.05
CA TYR A 69 -37.07 -9.79 14.75
C TYR A 69 -36.20 -8.58 14.38
N VAL A 70 -36.83 -7.48 13.92
CA VAL A 70 -36.24 -6.20 13.49
C VAL A 70 -35.33 -6.31 12.27
N THR A 71 -34.29 -7.13 12.33
CA THR A 71 -33.24 -7.24 11.30
C THR A 71 -33.11 -8.64 10.69
N GLY A 72 -33.95 -9.59 11.10
CA GLY A 72 -33.88 -11.00 10.68
C GLY A 72 -33.85 -11.19 9.15
N ASN A 73 -34.68 -10.45 8.42
CA ASN A 73 -34.75 -10.53 6.96
C ASN A 73 -33.45 -10.09 6.25
N TYR A 74 -32.66 -9.15 6.81
CA TYR A 74 -31.37 -8.79 6.23
C TYR A 74 -30.35 -9.94 6.28
N TYR A 75 -30.40 -10.80 7.30
CA TYR A 75 -29.58 -12.01 7.33
C TYR A 75 -30.04 -13.05 6.29
N THR A 76 -31.35 -13.09 5.98
CA THR A 76 -31.86 -13.93 4.90
C THR A 76 -31.26 -13.51 3.56
N ILE A 77 -31.13 -12.21 3.27
CA ILE A 77 -30.52 -11.71 2.02
C ILE A 77 -29.14 -12.34 1.81
N GLY A 78 -28.25 -12.27 2.80
CA GLY A 78 -26.90 -12.81 2.68
C GLY A 78 -26.87 -14.34 2.52
N LYS A 79 -27.77 -15.09 3.20
CA LYS A 79 -27.88 -16.55 3.05
C LYS A 79 -28.37 -16.97 1.67
N ILE A 80 -29.37 -16.28 1.13
CA ILE A 80 -29.87 -16.52 -0.24
C ILE A 80 -28.80 -16.14 -1.26
N TYR A 81 -28.12 -15.02 -1.05
CA TYR A 81 -27.03 -14.58 -1.90
C TYR A 81 -25.91 -15.63 -2.00
N VAL A 82 -25.43 -16.15 -0.87
CA VAL A 82 -24.41 -17.21 -0.86
C VAL A 82 -24.94 -18.50 -1.49
N ALA A 83 -26.20 -18.88 -1.21
CA ALA A 83 -26.81 -20.05 -1.84
C ALA A 83 -26.89 -19.92 -3.37
N LYS A 84 -27.28 -18.76 -3.90
CA LYS A 84 -27.28 -18.47 -5.36
C LYS A 84 -25.90 -18.64 -5.98
N LYS A 85 -24.85 -18.16 -5.31
CA LYS A 85 -23.46 -18.30 -5.78
C LYS A 85 -23.01 -19.76 -5.78
N LEU A 86 -23.31 -20.51 -4.72
CA LEU A 86 -23.00 -21.94 -4.66
C LEU A 86 -23.73 -22.75 -5.73
N LEU A 87 -25.00 -22.44 -5.99
CA LEU A 87 -25.76 -23.04 -7.10
C LEU A 87 -25.10 -22.73 -8.45
N LYS A 88 -24.68 -21.47 -8.69
CA LYS A 88 -23.96 -21.06 -9.89
C LYS A 88 -22.67 -21.87 -10.08
N PHE A 89 -21.87 -22.03 -9.03
CA PHE A 89 -20.64 -22.83 -9.07
C PHE A 89 -20.93 -24.32 -9.34
N ALA A 90 -22.06 -24.83 -8.86
CA ALA A 90 -22.53 -26.19 -9.15
C ALA A 90 -23.23 -26.33 -10.52
N GLY A 91 -23.20 -25.31 -11.38
CA GLY A 91 -23.83 -25.35 -12.71
C GLY A 91 -25.37 -25.25 -12.69
N ILE A 92 -25.97 -24.94 -11.54
CA ILE A 92 -27.42 -24.72 -11.41
C ILE A 92 -27.73 -23.24 -11.63
N ASN A 93 -28.70 -22.95 -12.51
CA ASN A 93 -29.13 -21.59 -12.75
C ASN A 93 -29.67 -20.93 -11.45
N PRO A 94 -29.07 -19.82 -10.97
CA PRO A 94 -29.47 -19.16 -9.73
C PRO A 94 -30.91 -18.65 -9.70
N SER A 95 -31.55 -18.45 -10.86
CA SER A 95 -32.98 -18.14 -10.97
C SER A 95 -33.86 -19.24 -10.38
N ARG A 96 -33.36 -20.46 -10.20
CA ARG A 96 -34.08 -21.54 -9.51
C ARG A 96 -34.28 -21.29 -8.01
N LEU A 97 -33.67 -20.25 -7.44
CA LEU A 97 -33.85 -19.82 -6.06
C LEU A 97 -34.40 -18.39 -6.02
N ARG A 98 -35.59 -18.20 -5.43
CA ARG A 98 -36.24 -16.90 -5.33
C ARG A 98 -36.44 -16.51 -3.87
N LEU A 99 -36.13 -15.26 -3.53
CA LEU A 99 -36.41 -14.66 -2.22
C LEU A 99 -37.46 -13.59 -2.42
N GLU A 100 -38.54 -13.65 -1.64
CA GLU A 100 -39.65 -12.70 -1.76
C GLU A 100 -40.11 -12.22 -0.39
N TRP A 101 -40.54 -10.96 -0.35
CA TRP A 101 -41.06 -10.31 0.85
C TRP A 101 -42.58 -10.21 0.76
N ILE A 102 -43.27 -10.96 1.61
CA ILE A 102 -44.72 -11.13 1.58
C ILE A 102 -45.26 -10.93 2.98
N SER A 103 -46.13 -9.93 3.16
CA SER A 103 -46.82 -9.65 4.41
C SER A 103 -47.93 -10.68 4.68
N ALA A 104 -48.44 -10.70 5.92
CA ALA A 104 -49.57 -11.56 6.27
C ALA A 104 -50.87 -11.20 5.52
N SER A 105 -51.03 -9.95 5.07
CA SER A 105 -52.21 -9.46 4.36
C SER A 105 -52.11 -9.56 2.84
N GLU A 106 -50.98 -10.05 2.32
CA GLU A 106 -50.64 -10.04 0.89
C GLU A 106 -50.92 -11.39 0.20
N GLY A 107 -52.13 -11.96 0.39
CA GLY A 107 -52.50 -13.25 -0.18
C GLY A 107 -52.50 -13.28 -1.72
N GLU A 108 -53.01 -12.21 -2.36
CA GLU A 108 -53.00 -12.07 -3.82
C GLU A 108 -51.57 -12.03 -4.37
N LYS A 109 -50.68 -11.30 -3.70
CA LYS A 109 -49.26 -11.22 -4.07
C LYS A 109 -48.58 -12.58 -3.94
N PHE A 110 -48.88 -13.35 -2.89
CA PHE A 110 -48.35 -14.71 -2.77
C PHE A 110 -48.73 -15.56 -3.98
N ALA A 111 -50.02 -15.58 -4.35
CA ALA A 111 -50.48 -16.35 -5.51
C ALA A 111 -49.77 -15.92 -6.81
N ARG A 112 -49.66 -14.61 -7.05
CA ARG A 112 -48.95 -14.03 -8.21
C ARG A 112 -47.47 -14.43 -8.22
N VAL A 113 -46.77 -14.32 -7.10
CA VAL A 113 -45.35 -14.69 -6.97
C VAL A 113 -45.13 -16.17 -7.31
N VAL A 114 -45.99 -17.06 -6.80
CA VAL A 114 -45.88 -18.50 -7.09
C VAL A 114 -46.15 -18.78 -8.57
N GLU A 115 -47.12 -18.10 -9.18
CA GLU A 115 -47.40 -18.23 -10.61
C GLU A 115 -46.22 -17.76 -11.47
N GLU A 116 -45.70 -16.56 -11.21
CA GLU A 116 -44.53 -16.00 -11.91
C GLU A 116 -43.31 -16.92 -11.77
N PHE A 117 -43.03 -17.37 -10.55
CA PHE A 117 -41.90 -18.25 -10.30
C PHE A 117 -42.07 -19.61 -10.98
N THR A 118 -43.29 -20.14 -11.02
CA THR A 118 -43.57 -21.39 -11.74
C THR A 118 -43.26 -21.25 -13.23
N LYS A 119 -43.69 -20.15 -13.87
CA LYS A 119 -43.38 -19.86 -15.28
C LYS A 119 -41.87 -19.72 -15.53
N GLU A 120 -41.16 -19.08 -14.60
CA GLU A 120 -39.69 -18.95 -14.67
C GLU A 120 -39.00 -20.33 -14.64
N ILE A 121 -39.40 -21.21 -13.71
CA ILE A 121 -38.83 -22.57 -13.62
C ILE A 121 -39.24 -23.43 -14.84
N GLU A 122 -40.45 -23.26 -15.38
CA GLU A 122 -40.91 -23.95 -16.59
C GLU A 122 -40.04 -23.58 -17.80
N GLY A 123 -39.71 -22.28 -17.94
CA GLY A 123 -38.79 -21.81 -18.98
C GLY A 123 -37.38 -22.39 -18.88
N LEU A 124 -36.94 -22.77 -17.68
CA LEU A 124 -35.64 -23.43 -17.46
C LEU A 124 -35.69 -24.96 -17.61
N GLY A 125 -36.87 -25.56 -17.69
CA GLY A 125 -37.08 -27.01 -17.70
C GLY A 125 -36.81 -27.70 -16.34
N PRO A 126 -37.12 -29.00 -16.22
CA PRO A 126 -36.84 -29.77 -15.00
C PRO A 126 -35.34 -29.92 -14.76
N LEU A 127 -34.94 -30.06 -13.50
CA LEU A 127 -33.57 -30.37 -13.14
C LEU A 127 -33.23 -31.78 -13.66
N LYS A 128 -32.20 -31.89 -14.51
CA LYS A 128 -31.79 -33.18 -15.12
C LYS A 128 -31.46 -34.20 -14.02
N ASN A 129 -31.85 -35.47 -14.22
CA ASN A 129 -31.57 -36.54 -13.25
C ASN A 129 -30.07 -36.74 -13.00
N GLU A 130 -29.22 -36.46 -13.99
CA GLU A 130 -27.75 -36.50 -13.89
C GLU A 130 -27.20 -35.50 -12.85
N LEU A 131 -27.91 -34.40 -12.57
CA LEU A 131 -27.50 -33.39 -11.60
C LEU A 131 -27.74 -33.82 -10.13
N LYS A 132 -28.52 -34.88 -9.90
CA LYS A 132 -28.80 -35.41 -8.55
C LYS A 132 -27.59 -36.14 -7.95
N ASP A 133 -26.72 -36.65 -8.83
CA ASP A 133 -25.47 -37.29 -8.44
C ASP A 133 -24.23 -36.44 -8.68
N ASP A 134 -24.43 -35.18 -9.08
CA ASP A 134 -23.37 -34.24 -9.43
C ASP A 134 -22.42 -33.98 -8.26
N THR A 135 -21.14 -34.28 -8.50
CA THR A 135 -20.02 -34.02 -7.61
C THR A 135 -20.00 -32.57 -7.16
N LEU A 136 -20.21 -31.60 -8.06
CA LEU A 136 -20.15 -30.17 -7.75
C LEU A 136 -21.30 -29.72 -6.85
N LEU A 137 -22.50 -30.29 -7.01
CA LEU A 137 -23.63 -29.99 -6.13
C LEU A 137 -23.44 -30.57 -4.73
N LYS A 138 -22.87 -31.77 -4.63
CA LYS A 138 -22.47 -32.38 -3.34
C LYS A 138 -21.35 -31.57 -2.67
N VAL A 139 -20.39 -31.06 -3.42
CA VAL A 139 -19.34 -30.14 -2.95
C VAL A 139 -19.96 -28.83 -2.47
N ALA A 140 -20.86 -28.21 -3.23
CA ALA A 140 -21.55 -26.99 -2.84
C ALA A 140 -22.33 -27.14 -1.52
N TYR A 141 -22.96 -28.31 -1.31
CA TYR A 141 -23.58 -28.65 -0.03
C TYR A 141 -22.55 -28.68 1.11
N ASN A 142 -21.42 -29.37 0.94
CA ASN A 142 -20.37 -29.41 1.95
C ASN A 142 -19.80 -28.02 2.26
N VAL A 143 -19.57 -27.20 1.23
CA VAL A 143 -19.10 -25.81 1.37
C VAL A 143 -20.10 -24.97 2.16
N SER A 144 -21.40 -25.15 1.94
CA SER A 144 -22.44 -24.40 2.66
C SER A 144 -22.43 -24.65 4.18
N LEU A 145 -21.84 -25.76 4.63
CA LEU A 145 -21.67 -26.10 6.04
C LEU A 145 -20.39 -25.49 6.64
N LYS A 146 -19.46 -24.99 5.83
CA LYS A 146 -18.17 -24.46 6.29
C LYS A 146 -18.34 -23.11 6.99
N PRO A 147 -17.54 -22.85 8.06
CA PRO A 147 -17.58 -21.59 8.79
C PRO A 147 -17.45 -20.37 7.88
N ARG A 148 -16.50 -20.38 6.92
CA ARG A 148 -16.23 -19.25 6.01
C ARG A 148 -17.43 -18.88 5.14
N ALA A 149 -18.14 -19.87 4.57
CA ALA A 149 -19.34 -19.62 3.76
C ALA A 149 -20.48 -19.05 4.61
N ARG A 150 -20.69 -19.59 5.82
CA ARG A 150 -21.73 -19.11 6.75
C ARG A 150 -21.45 -17.71 7.29
N ILE A 151 -20.17 -17.37 7.45
CA ILE A 151 -19.71 -16.05 7.87
C ILE A 151 -20.05 -15.00 6.83
N ILE A 152 -19.74 -15.24 5.56
CA ILE A 152 -20.07 -14.30 4.48
C ILE A 152 -21.59 -14.11 4.40
N ALA A 153 -22.33 -15.21 4.48
CA ALA A 153 -23.80 -15.20 4.46
C ALA A 153 -24.40 -14.38 5.62
N SER A 154 -23.81 -14.41 6.80
CA SER A 154 -24.34 -13.74 8.00
C SER A 154 -23.80 -12.32 8.20
N LYS A 155 -22.63 -12.00 7.65
CA LYS A 155 -21.96 -10.71 7.83
C LYS A 155 -22.12 -9.77 6.64
N HIS A 156 -22.84 -10.16 5.59
CA HIS A 156 -23.19 -9.29 4.48
C HIS A 156 -23.66 -7.92 4.95
N ARG A 157 -24.69 -7.87 5.81
CA ARG A 157 -25.23 -6.59 6.31
C ARG A 157 -24.18 -5.73 7.02
N MET A 158 -23.38 -6.36 7.87
CA MET A 158 -22.34 -5.68 8.64
C MET A 158 -21.29 -5.09 7.72
N LEU A 159 -20.79 -5.87 6.75
CA LEU A 159 -19.75 -5.41 5.86
C LEU A 159 -20.25 -4.34 4.88
N SER A 160 -21.47 -4.43 4.37
CA SER A 160 -21.95 -3.50 3.33
C SER A 160 -22.85 -2.35 3.79
N PHE A 161 -23.38 -2.37 5.02
CA PHE A 161 -24.28 -1.30 5.50
C PHE A 161 -23.86 -0.69 6.84
N GLU A 162 -23.41 -1.50 7.80
CA GLU A 162 -23.11 -1.01 9.17
C GLU A 162 -21.63 -0.65 9.39
N GLY A 163 -20.75 -1.12 8.49
CA GLY A 163 -19.32 -1.02 8.67
C GLY A 163 -18.74 -2.20 9.44
N ASN A 164 -17.47 -2.49 9.17
CA ASN A 164 -16.71 -3.51 9.86
C ASN A 164 -16.28 -3.03 11.27
N LYS A 165 -15.48 -3.83 11.99
CA LYS A 165 -14.99 -3.50 13.34
C LYS A 165 -14.18 -2.20 13.40
N TYR A 166 -13.63 -1.77 12.26
CA TYR A 166 -12.83 -0.55 12.13
C TYR A 166 -13.64 0.64 11.59
N GLY A 167 -14.96 0.50 11.41
CA GLY A 167 -15.83 1.54 10.85
C GLY A 167 -15.80 1.63 9.33
N GLU A 168 -15.13 0.70 8.63
CA GLU A 168 -15.04 0.71 7.17
C GLU A 168 -16.25 -0.02 6.56
N ILE A 169 -16.94 0.65 5.65
CA ILE A 169 -18.05 0.06 4.89
C ILE A 169 -17.49 -0.48 3.57
N TYR A 170 -17.68 -1.77 3.34
CA TYR A 170 -17.36 -2.43 2.08
C TYR A 170 -18.42 -2.09 1.07
N THR A 171 -17.97 -1.73 -0.12
CA THR A 171 -18.85 -1.62 -1.27
C THR A 171 -19.49 -2.98 -1.58
N GLY A 172 -20.69 -2.99 -2.16
CA GLY A 172 -21.31 -4.20 -2.70
C GLY A 172 -20.39 -4.91 -3.70
N TYR A 173 -19.68 -4.15 -4.54
CA TYR A 173 -18.64 -4.67 -5.44
C TYR A 173 -17.50 -5.37 -4.69
N GLU A 174 -16.96 -4.76 -3.63
CA GLU A 174 -15.91 -5.38 -2.83
C GLU A 174 -16.41 -6.63 -2.12
N PHE A 175 -17.60 -6.57 -1.53
CA PHE A 175 -18.21 -7.70 -0.87
C PHE A 175 -18.47 -8.84 -1.87
N ASP A 176 -18.94 -8.53 -3.07
CA ASP A 176 -19.20 -9.51 -4.13
C ASP A 176 -17.93 -10.25 -4.52
N ARG A 177 -16.85 -9.50 -4.77
CA ARG A 177 -15.54 -10.04 -5.10
C ARG A 177 -14.99 -10.90 -3.97
N ILE A 178 -15.00 -10.40 -2.73
CA ILE A 178 -14.54 -11.13 -1.55
C ILE A 178 -15.34 -12.42 -1.38
N SER A 179 -16.66 -12.34 -1.56
CA SER A 179 -17.53 -13.51 -1.47
C SER A 179 -17.21 -14.54 -2.56
N ASP A 180 -17.01 -14.11 -3.80
CA ASP A 180 -16.63 -15.00 -4.90
C ASP A 180 -15.29 -15.68 -4.67
N GLU A 181 -14.29 -14.93 -4.23
CA GLU A 181 -12.96 -15.48 -3.92
C GLU A 181 -13.05 -16.54 -2.83
N ILE A 182 -13.77 -16.25 -1.75
CA ILE A 182 -13.88 -17.19 -0.63
C ILE A 182 -14.67 -18.43 -1.01
N LEU A 183 -15.81 -18.27 -1.69
CA LEU A 183 -16.63 -19.41 -2.11
C LEU A 183 -15.90 -20.25 -3.15
N LYS A 184 -15.21 -19.64 -4.11
CA LYS A 184 -14.39 -20.36 -5.10
C LYS A 184 -13.25 -21.14 -4.42
N ASP A 185 -12.60 -20.54 -3.43
CA ASP A 185 -11.59 -21.19 -2.62
C ASP A 185 -12.12 -22.44 -1.91
N GLU A 186 -13.24 -22.30 -1.21
CA GLU A 186 -13.88 -23.42 -0.50
C GLU A 186 -14.36 -24.50 -1.48
N MET A 187 -14.93 -24.11 -2.62
CA MET A 187 -15.36 -25.04 -3.68
C MET A 187 -14.18 -25.85 -4.21
N ASN A 188 -13.03 -25.23 -4.48
CA ASN A 188 -11.85 -25.94 -4.98
C ASN A 188 -11.28 -26.92 -3.93
N ILE A 189 -11.12 -26.48 -2.67
CA ILE A 189 -10.59 -27.33 -1.60
C ILE A 189 -11.50 -28.54 -1.38
N GLU A 190 -12.80 -28.30 -1.25
CA GLU A 190 -13.77 -29.37 -0.99
C GLU A 190 -13.94 -30.29 -2.20
N ALA A 191 -13.83 -29.78 -3.43
CA ALA A 191 -13.81 -30.62 -4.63
C ALA A 191 -12.59 -31.55 -4.64
N ILE A 192 -11.39 -31.04 -4.33
CA ILE A 192 -10.18 -31.87 -4.22
C ILE A 192 -10.37 -32.93 -3.14
N LYS A 193 -10.75 -32.54 -1.92
CA LYS A 193 -10.97 -33.48 -0.81
C LYS A 193 -12.04 -34.52 -1.12
N PHE A 194 -13.12 -34.12 -1.80
CA PHE A 194 -14.17 -35.04 -2.18
C PHE A 194 -13.68 -36.07 -3.21
N LEU A 195 -12.89 -35.65 -4.20
CA LEU A 195 -12.32 -36.54 -5.22
C LEU A 195 -11.25 -37.48 -4.64
N LEU A 196 -10.47 -37.00 -3.67
CA LEU A 196 -9.39 -37.75 -2.99
C LEU A 196 -9.88 -38.72 -1.89
N LYS A 197 -11.20 -38.87 -1.70
CA LYS A 197 -11.75 -39.96 -0.90
C LYS A 197 -11.35 -41.33 -1.47
N GLU A 198 -11.15 -41.37 -2.77
CA GLU A 198 -10.46 -42.44 -3.47
C GLU A 198 -9.13 -41.90 -3.98
N GLU A 199 -8.14 -42.76 -4.14
CA GLU A 199 -6.89 -42.36 -4.73
C GLU A 199 -7.07 -41.96 -6.21
N LYS A 200 -6.55 -40.80 -6.61
CA LYS A 200 -6.71 -40.24 -7.98
C LYS A 200 -5.42 -39.65 -8.52
N SER A 201 -5.24 -39.67 -9.84
CA SER A 201 -4.16 -38.95 -10.51
C SER A 201 -4.47 -37.45 -10.67
N PHE A 202 -3.43 -36.65 -10.94
CA PHE A 202 -3.58 -35.24 -11.27
C PHE A 202 -4.54 -35.02 -12.45
N GLU A 203 -4.43 -35.82 -13.51
CA GLU A 203 -5.28 -35.73 -14.70
C GLU A 203 -6.75 -35.97 -14.38
N GLU A 204 -7.04 -36.93 -13.51
CA GLU A 204 -8.41 -37.26 -13.11
C GLU A 204 -9.07 -36.13 -12.33
N ILE A 205 -8.34 -35.50 -11.40
CA ILE A 205 -8.83 -34.35 -10.64
C ILE A 205 -8.98 -33.13 -11.56
N SER A 206 -8.08 -32.98 -12.54
CA SER A 206 -8.06 -31.84 -13.46
C SER A 206 -9.23 -31.79 -14.45
N ARG A 207 -10.04 -32.86 -14.53
CA ARG A 207 -11.30 -32.86 -15.30
C ARG A 207 -12.37 -31.97 -14.70
N ILE A 208 -12.27 -31.68 -13.40
CA ILE A 208 -13.25 -30.88 -12.64
C ILE A 208 -12.66 -29.52 -12.27
N ILE A 209 -11.35 -29.45 -12.00
CA ILE A 209 -10.66 -28.24 -11.57
C ILE A 209 -9.60 -27.89 -12.61
N ASP A 210 -9.52 -26.61 -13.00
CA ASP A 210 -8.50 -26.13 -13.92
C ASP A 210 -7.09 -26.58 -13.48
N LYS A 211 -6.27 -27.07 -14.43
CA LYS A 211 -4.95 -27.66 -14.13
C LYS A 211 -4.05 -26.71 -13.34
N LYS A 212 -4.02 -25.43 -13.72
CA LYS A 212 -3.19 -24.44 -13.06
C LYS A 212 -3.68 -24.20 -11.63
N VAL A 213 -5.00 -24.12 -11.43
CA VAL A 213 -5.61 -24.01 -10.09
C VAL A 213 -5.33 -25.28 -9.26
N LEU A 214 -5.53 -26.46 -9.82
CA LEU A 214 -5.35 -27.74 -9.12
C LEU A 214 -3.91 -27.90 -8.59
N TYR A 215 -2.92 -27.64 -9.45
CA TYR A 215 -1.49 -27.66 -9.10
C TYR A 215 -1.25 -26.94 -7.77
N PHE A 216 -1.72 -25.70 -7.72
CA PHE A 216 -1.51 -24.81 -6.61
C PHE A 216 -2.20 -25.23 -5.31
N TYR A 217 -3.41 -25.77 -5.39
CA TYR A 217 -4.12 -26.23 -4.21
C TYR A 217 -3.55 -27.55 -3.68
N LEU A 218 -3.11 -28.47 -4.55
CA LEU A 218 -2.44 -29.69 -4.13
C LEU A 218 -1.14 -29.39 -3.40
N LEU A 219 -0.33 -28.46 -3.90
CA LEU A 219 0.88 -28.00 -3.20
C LEU A 219 0.57 -27.53 -1.78
N ASP A 220 -0.42 -26.64 -1.63
CA ASP A 220 -0.80 -26.09 -0.33
C ASP A 220 -1.37 -27.14 0.62
N LEU A 221 -2.16 -28.11 0.12
CA LEU A 221 -2.73 -29.20 0.92
C LEU A 221 -1.69 -30.26 1.32
N ILE A 222 -0.72 -30.54 0.45
CA ILE A 222 0.41 -31.44 0.75
C ILE A 222 1.27 -30.85 1.87
N GLU A 223 1.56 -29.55 1.78
CA GLU A 223 2.33 -28.84 2.81
C GLU A 223 1.64 -28.85 4.16
N LYS A 224 0.32 -28.68 4.19
CA LYS A 224 -0.48 -28.79 5.40
C LYS A 224 -0.61 -30.22 5.93
N GLY A 225 -0.09 -31.21 5.20
CA GLY A 225 -0.23 -32.63 5.53
C GLY A 225 -1.67 -33.12 5.44
N GLU A 226 -2.53 -32.44 4.67
CA GLU A 226 -3.92 -32.85 4.41
C GLU A 226 -4.01 -33.84 3.24
N VAL A 227 -3.05 -33.76 2.31
CA VAL A 227 -2.95 -34.63 1.14
C VAL A 227 -1.56 -35.27 1.11
N SER A 228 -1.52 -36.56 0.80
CA SER A 228 -0.29 -37.30 0.51
C SER A 228 -0.28 -37.75 -0.94
N PHE A 229 0.90 -38.08 -1.46
CA PHE A 229 1.04 -38.64 -2.79
C PHE A 229 2.02 -39.82 -2.79
N ARG A 230 1.85 -40.72 -3.76
CA ARG A 230 2.79 -41.79 -4.09
C ARG A 230 3.00 -41.87 -5.60
N GLU A 231 4.15 -42.36 -6.00
CA GLU A 231 4.48 -42.58 -7.40
C GLU A 231 4.28 -44.06 -7.76
N GLU A 232 3.49 -44.32 -8.79
CA GLU A 232 3.18 -45.66 -9.28
C GLU A 232 3.21 -45.65 -10.82
N ASN A 233 4.11 -46.42 -11.44
CA ASN A 233 4.28 -46.53 -12.90
C ASN A 233 4.48 -45.18 -13.63
N GLY A 234 5.24 -44.25 -13.04
CA GLY A 234 5.50 -42.93 -13.61
C GLY A 234 4.31 -41.96 -13.53
N ARG A 235 3.25 -42.32 -12.79
CA ARG A 235 2.13 -41.45 -12.46
C ARG A 235 2.11 -41.17 -10.97
N TYR A 236 1.67 -39.97 -10.61
CA TYR A 236 1.52 -39.56 -9.22
C TYR A 236 0.06 -39.67 -8.81
N LEU A 237 -0.16 -40.47 -7.77
CA LEU A 237 -1.47 -40.73 -7.20
C LEU A 237 -1.57 -40.00 -5.86
N PHE A 238 -2.65 -39.24 -5.70
CA PHE A 238 -2.92 -38.41 -4.52
C PHE A 238 -4.01 -39.05 -3.68
N SER A 239 -3.92 -38.89 -2.36
CA SER A 239 -4.90 -39.39 -1.38
C SER A 239 -4.97 -38.47 -0.16
N ILE A 240 -6.06 -38.53 0.59
CA ILE A 240 -6.16 -37.85 1.88
C ILE A 240 -5.11 -38.45 2.83
N ALA A 241 -4.31 -37.59 3.46
CA ALA A 241 -3.27 -38.03 4.37
C ALA A 241 -3.87 -38.59 5.68
N ASN A 242 -3.40 -39.77 6.08
CA ASN A 242 -3.70 -40.37 7.38
C ASN A 242 -2.73 -39.84 8.45
N LYS A 243 -2.84 -38.58 8.87
CA LYS A 243 -2.03 -38.08 9.99
C LYS A 243 -2.87 -37.37 11.06
N LYS A 244 -2.72 -37.84 12.30
CA LYS A 244 -3.13 -37.11 13.51
C LYS A 244 -2.31 -35.81 13.55
N GLU A 245 -2.98 -34.67 13.70
CA GLU A 245 -2.34 -33.45 14.18
C GLU A 245 -1.64 -33.77 15.51
N GLU A 246 -0.31 -33.88 15.50
CA GLU A 246 0.44 -33.59 16.72
C GLU A 246 0.28 -32.10 16.96
N LYS A 247 -0.73 -31.73 17.74
CA LYS A 247 -0.84 -30.40 18.30
C LYS A 247 0.42 -30.17 19.11
N SER A 248 1.35 -29.39 18.56
CA SER A 248 2.50 -28.91 19.33
C SER A 248 1.95 -28.22 20.58
N GLU A 249 2.42 -28.64 21.76
CA GLU A 249 1.98 -28.03 23.01
C GLU A 249 2.31 -26.53 22.96
N PRO A 250 1.30 -25.65 23.13
CA PRO A 250 1.52 -24.22 23.01
C PRO A 250 2.36 -23.72 24.18
N LEU A 251 3.48 -23.07 23.87
CA LEU A 251 4.30 -22.37 24.83
C LEU A 251 4.24 -20.87 24.51
N ILE A 252 3.52 -20.13 25.35
CA ILE A 252 3.55 -18.66 25.36
C ILE A 252 4.68 -18.26 26.29
N PHE A 253 5.79 -17.83 25.70
CA PHE A 253 6.91 -17.27 26.45
C PHE A 253 6.99 -15.76 26.25
N ASN A 254 6.49 -15.04 27.24
CA ASN A 254 6.90 -13.66 27.48
C ASN A 254 7.96 -13.70 28.58
N GLY A 255 9.21 -14.02 28.22
CA GLY A 255 10.32 -13.85 29.14
C GLY A 255 10.41 -12.38 29.57
N ASN A 256 10.81 -12.13 30.82
CA ASN A 256 11.09 -10.76 31.27
C ASN A 256 12.24 -10.19 30.44
N ILE A 257 11.96 -9.15 29.65
CA ILE A 257 12.99 -8.47 28.85
C ILE A 257 13.86 -7.67 29.82
N ALA A 258 15.08 -8.16 30.05
CA ALA A 258 16.05 -7.46 30.88
C ALA A 258 16.47 -6.14 30.21
N LYS A 259 16.59 -5.06 31.01
CA LYS A 259 17.06 -3.75 30.53
C LYS A 259 18.50 -3.80 30.00
N HIS A 260 19.29 -4.75 30.51
CA HIS A 260 20.66 -5.06 30.07
C HIS A 260 20.71 -6.53 29.63
N ALA A 261 21.02 -6.77 28.35
CA ALA A 261 21.06 -8.11 27.79
C ALA A 261 22.06 -8.21 26.62
N HIS A 262 22.50 -9.43 26.31
CA HIS A 262 23.09 -9.73 25.01
C HIS A 262 21.98 -9.78 23.97
N ILE A 263 22.15 -9.08 22.86
CA ILE A 263 21.14 -9.01 21.80
C ILE A 263 21.62 -9.87 20.65
N ILE A 264 20.77 -10.80 20.23
CA ILE A 264 20.98 -11.61 19.04
C ILE A 264 19.94 -11.19 18.04
N ILE A 265 20.34 -10.66 16.90
CA ILE A 265 19.42 -10.37 15.82
C ILE A 265 19.31 -11.65 14.99
N GLY A 266 18.10 -12.21 14.85
CA GLY A 266 17.81 -13.43 14.09
C GLY A 266 17.67 -14.70 14.92
N GLY A 267 16.64 -15.48 14.61
CA GLY A 267 16.36 -16.78 15.22
C GLY A 267 16.77 -17.97 14.35
N GLY A 268 17.81 -17.84 13.52
CA GLY A 268 18.35 -18.96 12.75
C GLY A 268 19.12 -19.94 13.63
N ALA A 269 19.69 -20.99 13.03
CA ALA A 269 20.42 -22.01 13.81
C ALA A 269 21.64 -21.40 14.53
N TYR A 270 22.34 -20.46 13.89
CA TYR A 270 23.40 -19.68 14.53
C TYR A 270 22.86 -18.89 15.73
N GLY A 271 21.84 -18.06 15.52
CA GLY A 271 21.29 -17.20 16.57
C GLY A 271 20.80 -18.00 17.77
N ILE A 272 20.13 -19.13 17.54
CA ILE A 272 19.69 -20.04 18.61
C ILE A 272 20.86 -20.64 19.37
N ASN A 273 21.86 -21.19 18.67
CA ASN A 273 23.01 -21.83 19.31
C ASN A 273 23.80 -20.81 20.16
N LYS A 274 23.96 -19.59 19.67
CA LYS A 274 24.62 -18.50 20.40
C LYS A 274 23.83 -18.08 21.63
N ALA A 275 22.50 -18.01 21.51
CA ALA A 275 21.62 -17.69 22.64
C ALA A 275 21.76 -18.72 23.77
N VAL A 276 21.79 -20.01 23.42
CA VAL A 276 22.00 -21.11 24.37
C VAL A 276 23.38 -21.00 25.04
N GLU A 277 24.43 -20.72 24.27
CA GLU A 277 25.79 -20.56 24.81
C GLU A 277 25.86 -19.46 25.87
N ILE A 278 25.31 -18.28 25.57
CA ILE A 278 25.34 -17.12 26.47
C ILE A 278 24.44 -17.35 27.69
N ALA A 279 23.24 -17.89 27.50
CA ALA A 279 22.32 -18.18 28.60
C ALA A 279 22.85 -19.24 29.57
N ASN A 280 23.60 -20.24 29.08
CA ASN A 280 24.27 -21.23 29.93
C ASN A 280 25.39 -20.64 30.80
N LYS A 281 25.98 -19.50 30.40
CA LYS A 281 26.92 -18.72 31.23
C LYS A 281 26.20 -17.89 32.31
N GLY A 282 24.88 -17.94 32.39
CA GLY A 282 24.08 -17.21 33.37
C GLY A 282 23.77 -15.76 32.96
N GLU A 283 23.97 -15.40 31.70
CA GLU A 283 23.72 -14.07 31.18
C GLU A 283 22.34 -13.96 30.51
N ASN A 284 21.71 -12.78 30.60
CA ASN A 284 20.41 -12.53 29.94
C ASN A 284 20.60 -12.33 28.45
N VAL A 285 19.79 -13.01 27.64
CA VAL A 285 19.83 -12.92 26.18
C VAL A 285 18.46 -12.52 25.63
N VAL A 286 18.46 -11.63 24.63
CA VAL A 286 17.26 -11.24 23.89
C VAL A 286 17.49 -11.55 22.40
N ILE A 287 16.68 -12.44 21.83
CA ILE A 287 16.65 -12.67 20.38
C ILE A 287 15.64 -11.70 19.75
N VAL A 288 16.06 -10.93 18.75
CA VAL A 288 15.21 -10.05 17.94
C VAL A 288 14.92 -10.76 16.62
N GLU A 289 13.69 -11.21 16.44
CA GLU A 289 13.24 -11.95 15.26
C GLU A 289 12.21 -11.12 14.48
N ARG A 290 12.49 -10.89 13.19
CA ARG A 290 11.60 -10.16 12.27
C ARG A 290 10.29 -10.91 12.05
N PHE A 291 10.32 -12.22 12.18
CA PHE A 291 9.17 -13.09 12.01
C PHE A 291 8.38 -13.28 13.31
N PRO A 292 7.07 -13.56 13.23
CA PRO A 292 6.25 -13.80 14.40
C PRO A 292 6.64 -15.03 15.24
N SER A 293 7.37 -15.99 14.66
CA SER A 293 7.81 -17.20 15.36
C SER A 293 9.15 -17.71 14.81
N ILE A 294 9.91 -18.39 15.66
CA ILE A 294 11.10 -19.16 15.31
C ILE A 294 10.68 -20.63 15.17
N ASN A 295 10.81 -21.22 13.98
CA ASN A 295 10.33 -22.58 13.72
C ASN A 295 11.32 -23.43 12.95
N LYS A 296 11.14 -24.76 12.99
CA LYS A 296 12.04 -25.72 12.32
C LYS A 296 12.20 -25.43 10.83
N TYR A 297 11.21 -24.82 10.19
CA TYR A 297 11.26 -24.45 8.78
C TYR A 297 12.10 -23.20 8.55
N THR A 298 11.90 -22.14 9.33
CA THR A 298 12.73 -20.93 9.35
C THR A 298 14.17 -21.30 9.66
N ILE A 299 14.39 -22.14 10.68
CA ILE A 299 15.69 -22.71 11.04
C ILE A 299 16.29 -23.48 9.85
N ARG A 300 15.56 -24.42 9.23
CA ARG A 300 16.05 -25.21 8.07
C ARG A 300 16.37 -24.42 6.81
N LYS A 301 15.79 -23.23 6.65
CA LYS A 301 16.15 -22.31 5.56
C LYS A 301 17.55 -21.71 5.73
N HIS A 302 18.08 -21.80 6.94
CA HIS A 302 19.43 -21.36 7.24
C HIS A 302 20.47 -22.43 6.88
N ALA A 303 21.47 -22.07 6.08
CA ALA A 303 22.55 -22.95 5.62
C ALA A 303 23.29 -23.63 6.79
N SER A 304 23.44 -22.92 7.92
CA SER A 304 24.02 -23.39 9.19
C SER A 304 23.29 -24.58 9.81
N SER A 305 22.01 -24.79 9.48
CA SER A 305 21.24 -25.98 9.89
C SER A 305 21.69 -27.27 9.20
N LEU A 306 22.45 -27.17 8.11
CA LEU A 306 22.99 -28.31 7.37
C LEU A 306 24.36 -28.76 7.91
N GLU A 307 25.08 -27.90 8.64
CA GLU A 307 26.46 -28.18 9.07
C GLU A 307 26.61 -28.55 10.56
N ASN A 308 25.94 -27.84 11.50
CA ASN A 308 26.23 -28.00 12.94
C ASN A 308 25.06 -28.46 13.83
N GLY A 309 23.87 -28.62 13.26
CA GLY A 309 22.66 -28.89 14.03
C GLY A 309 22.23 -27.71 14.92
N CYS A 310 20.93 -27.61 15.21
CA CYS A 310 20.36 -26.57 16.06
C CYS A 310 20.08 -27.15 17.46
N LYS A 311 20.56 -26.50 18.52
CA LYS A 311 20.30 -26.86 19.94
C LYS A 311 18.87 -26.50 20.39
N TYR A 312 17.89 -26.85 19.57
CA TYR A 312 16.50 -26.41 19.70
C TYR A 312 15.84 -26.86 21.02
N GLU A 313 16.11 -28.08 21.48
CA GLU A 313 15.55 -28.60 22.75
C GLU A 313 16.14 -27.92 23.99
N GLU A 314 17.43 -27.59 23.96
CA GLU A 314 18.11 -26.87 25.04
C GLU A 314 17.65 -25.41 25.09
N PHE A 315 17.55 -24.78 23.92
CA PHE A 315 16.95 -23.46 23.74
C PHE A 315 15.54 -23.39 24.32
N LEU A 316 14.71 -24.41 24.02
CA LEU A 316 13.37 -24.57 24.58
C LEU A 316 13.37 -24.53 26.11
N ASN A 317 14.26 -25.29 26.76
CA ASN A 317 14.34 -25.33 28.23
C ASN A 317 14.76 -23.97 28.81
N LEU A 318 15.77 -23.31 28.22
CA LEU A 318 16.25 -22.00 28.67
C LEU A 318 15.22 -20.87 28.48
N LEU A 319 14.37 -20.96 27.45
CA LEU A 319 13.19 -20.12 27.32
C LEU A 319 12.19 -20.35 28.45
N LYS A 320 11.94 -21.62 28.84
CA LYS A 320 11.02 -21.95 29.95
C LYS A 320 11.50 -21.41 31.29
N GLU A 321 12.81 -21.40 31.48
CA GLU A 321 13.46 -20.85 32.68
C GLU A 321 13.53 -19.31 32.66
N GLY A 322 13.17 -18.65 31.56
CA GLY A 322 13.20 -17.19 31.42
C GLY A 322 14.61 -16.60 31.25
N LYS A 323 15.61 -17.43 30.94
CA LYS A 323 17.01 -17.00 30.70
C LYS A 323 17.22 -16.39 29.32
N ILE A 324 16.38 -16.80 28.35
CA ILE A 324 16.32 -16.22 27.01
C ILE A 324 14.95 -15.56 26.83
N ALA A 325 14.92 -14.37 26.27
CA ALA A 325 13.71 -13.68 25.84
C ALA A 325 13.69 -13.58 24.30
N ILE A 326 12.49 -13.64 23.71
CA ILE A 326 12.31 -13.47 22.27
C ILE A 326 11.47 -12.22 22.02
N LEU A 327 12.02 -11.28 21.26
CA LEU A 327 11.33 -10.19 20.61
C LEU A 327 10.99 -10.61 19.18
N ASN A 328 9.90 -11.35 19.06
CA ASN A 328 9.35 -11.75 17.76
C ASN A 328 8.61 -10.59 17.08
N ASN A 329 8.36 -10.73 15.78
CA ASN A 329 7.70 -9.71 14.96
C ASN A 329 8.32 -8.32 15.16
N SER A 330 9.65 -8.26 15.26
CA SER A 330 10.39 -7.08 15.68
C SER A 330 11.57 -6.80 14.75
N ILE A 331 11.84 -5.53 14.47
CA ILE A 331 12.99 -5.12 13.65
C ILE A 331 13.87 -4.12 14.40
N LEU A 332 15.15 -4.15 14.08
CA LEU A 332 16.09 -3.15 14.55
C LEU A 332 15.80 -1.80 13.88
N LYS A 333 15.67 -0.74 14.69
CA LYS A 333 15.49 0.64 14.22
C LYS A 333 16.81 1.41 14.15
N SER A 334 17.60 1.34 15.22
CA SER A 334 18.91 2.00 15.31
C SER A 334 19.73 1.45 16.46
N ILE A 335 21.04 1.57 16.37
CA ILE A 335 21.99 1.30 17.46
C ILE A 335 22.79 2.58 17.68
N ASN A 336 22.74 3.15 18.89
CA ASN A 336 23.51 4.33 19.26
C ASN A 336 24.08 4.16 20.67
N ASP A 337 25.40 4.30 20.84
CA ASP A 337 26.07 4.25 22.15
C ASP A 337 25.70 3.04 23.03
N GLY A 338 25.56 1.85 22.41
CA GLY A 338 25.15 0.62 23.09
C GLY A 338 23.65 0.53 23.42
N ILE A 339 22.86 1.55 23.12
CA ILE A 339 21.40 1.53 23.19
C ILE A 339 20.85 1.04 21.87
N VAL A 340 20.13 -0.08 21.92
CA VAL A 340 19.50 -0.73 20.78
C VAL A 340 18.01 -0.42 20.81
N ARG A 341 17.54 0.28 19.77
CA ARG A 341 16.13 0.61 19.57
C ARG A 341 15.50 -0.39 18.64
N ILE A 342 14.44 -1.04 19.10
CA ILE A 342 13.73 -2.11 18.40
C ILE A 342 12.28 -1.69 18.23
N ILE A 343 11.75 -1.84 17.03
CA ILE A 343 10.31 -1.70 16.77
C ILE A 343 9.69 -3.09 16.90
N LYS A 344 8.82 -3.28 17.89
CA LYS A 344 7.97 -4.47 18.02
C LYS A 344 6.62 -4.19 17.38
N TYR A 345 6.32 -4.90 16.29
CA TYR A 345 5.03 -4.77 15.62
C TYR A 345 3.93 -5.48 16.41
N ALA A 346 2.75 -4.88 16.44
CA ALA A 346 1.58 -5.43 17.13
C ALA A 346 1.21 -6.83 16.62
N SER A 347 1.15 -7.81 17.52
CA SER A 347 0.65 -9.16 17.23
C SER A 347 -0.87 -9.17 17.11
N ARG A 348 -1.54 -8.20 17.77
CA ARG A 348 -2.99 -8.05 17.95
C ARG A 348 -3.64 -9.27 18.58
N VAL A 349 -2.84 -10.03 19.30
CA VAL A 349 -3.23 -11.20 20.07
C VAL A 349 -2.41 -11.19 21.36
N ASN A 350 -3.11 -11.10 22.49
CA ASN A 350 -2.50 -11.04 23.81
C ASN A 350 -2.29 -12.44 24.41
N GLU A 351 -1.67 -12.47 25.58
CA GLU A 351 -1.29 -13.65 26.35
C GLU A 351 -2.46 -14.55 26.79
N ASN A 352 -3.72 -14.09 26.72
CA ASN A 352 -4.87 -14.93 27.06
C ASN A 352 -5.15 -16.03 26.01
N CYS A 353 -4.51 -15.95 24.84
CA CYS A 353 -4.67 -16.93 23.78
C CYS A 353 -4.25 -18.33 24.26
N ASN A 354 -5.05 -19.35 23.96
CA ASN A 354 -4.72 -20.74 24.27
C ASN A 354 -4.56 -21.62 23.01
N ASN A 355 -4.37 -20.98 21.86
CA ASN A 355 -4.15 -21.63 20.56
C ASN A 355 -5.23 -22.65 20.13
N CYS A 356 -6.51 -22.38 20.42
CA CYS A 356 -7.63 -23.25 20.05
C CYS A 356 -7.95 -23.31 18.54
N ASN A 357 -7.26 -22.54 17.70
CA ASN A 357 -7.43 -22.43 16.23
C ASN A 357 -8.78 -21.90 15.73
N ILE A 358 -9.77 -21.64 16.59
CA ILE A 358 -11.10 -21.16 16.18
C ILE A 358 -11.02 -19.90 15.31
N CYS A 359 -10.20 -18.91 15.72
CA CYS A 359 -10.06 -17.65 15.00
C CYS A 359 -9.53 -17.81 13.56
N TYR A 360 -8.68 -18.81 13.30
CA TYR A 360 -8.15 -19.14 11.98
C TYR A 360 -9.20 -19.82 11.10
N GLU A 361 -9.93 -20.79 11.65
CA GLU A 361 -11.00 -21.51 10.94
C GLU A 361 -12.11 -20.57 10.48
N VAL A 362 -12.44 -19.57 11.31
CA VAL A 362 -13.46 -18.56 10.99
C VAL A 362 -12.90 -17.42 10.13
N CYS A 363 -11.58 -17.35 9.89
CA CYS A 363 -11.01 -16.26 9.11
C CYS A 363 -11.44 -16.34 7.64
N PRO A 364 -12.19 -15.34 7.13
CA PRO A 364 -12.72 -15.40 5.77
C PRO A 364 -11.63 -15.30 4.71
N LEU A 365 -10.52 -14.63 4.99
CA LEU A 365 -9.50 -14.33 3.97
C LEU A 365 -8.52 -15.45 3.71
N ARG A 366 -7.86 -15.39 2.56
CA ARG A 366 -6.63 -16.13 2.26
C ARG A 366 -5.67 -15.14 1.58
N THR A 367 -4.50 -14.94 2.17
CA THR A 367 -3.47 -13.99 1.71
C THR A 367 -2.17 -14.74 1.46
N VAL A 368 -1.19 -14.05 0.86
CA VAL A 368 0.16 -14.57 0.64
C VAL A 368 0.85 -14.80 1.97
N ASP A 369 1.45 -15.97 2.15
CA ASP A 369 2.41 -16.19 3.22
C ASP A 369 3.77 -15.61 2.80
N ARG A 370 4.25 -14.60 3.51
CA ARG A 370 5.55 -13.97 3.26
C ARG A 370 6.73 -14.84 3.63
N GLU A 371 6.59 -15.68 4.66
CA GLU A 371 7.66 -16.60 5.06
C GLU A 371 7.72 -17.80 4.14
N ARG A 372 6.56 -18.23 3.66
CA ARG A 372 6.43 -19.39 2.79
C ARG A 372 5.97 -18.94 1.39
N THR A 373 6.51 -17.86 0.84
CA THR A 373 6.25 -17.14 -0.43
C THR A 373 5.36 -17.77 -1.54
N LEU A 374 5.41 -19.09 -1.73
CA LEU A 374 4.54 -19.88 -2.61
C LEU A 374 3.17 -20.23 -2.02
N PHE A 375 2.97 -20.07 -0.71
CA PHE A 375 1.85 -20.59 0.03
C PHE A 375 0.95 -19.47 0.53
N SER A 376 -0.16 -19.89 1.09
CA SER A 376 -1.26 -19.02 1.43
C SER A 376 -1.63 -19.20 2.90
N ARG A 377 -1.97 -18.10 3.58
CA ARG A 377 -2.38 -18.10 4.98
C ARG A 377 -3.60 -17.24 5.23
N LYS A 378 -4.12 -17.31 6.46
CA LYS A 378 -5.23 -16.48 6.93
C LYS A 378 -4.70 -15.14 7.49
N ALA A 379 -5.61 -14.18 7.69
CA ALA A 379 -5.29 -12.89 8.31
C ALA A 379 -4.85 -13.05 9.77
N VAL A 380 -5.59 -13.87 10.50
CA VAL A 380 -5.21 -14.40 11.80
C VAL A 380 -4.61 -15.78 11.59
N TYR A 381 -3.38 -15.98 12.01
CA TYR A 381 -2.67 -17.24 11.77
C TYR A 381 -1.81 -17.60 12.96
N GLY A 382 -1.80 -18.89 13.29
CA GLY A 382 -0.81 -19.48 14.17
C GLY A 382 0.36 -19.93 13.32
N ARG A 383 1.56 -19.84 13.85
CA ARG A 383 2.73 -20.46 13.23
C ARG A 383 3.18 -21.62 14.11
N ASP A 384 3.59 -22.70 13.47
CA ASP A 384 4.42 -23.70 14.13
C ASP A 384 5.68 -22.98 14.62
N GLY A 385 6.14 -23.22 15.86
CA GLY A 385 7.38 -22.63 16.40
C GLY A 385 7.20 -21.59 17.50
N LEU A 386 8.29 -21.18 18.14
CA LEU A 386 8.28 -20.43 19.40
C LEU A 386 8.38 -18.91 19.18
N PRO A 387 7.63 -18.09 19.94
CA PRO A 387 6.48 -18.49 20.76
C PRO A 387 5.28 -18.90 19.87
N CYS A 388 4.62 -20.02 20.21
CA CYS A 388 3.42 -20.46 19.49
C CYS A 388 2.25 -19.57 19.90
N THR A 389 1.96 -18.52 19.13
CA THR A 389 0.76 -17.67 19.31
C THR A 389 0.12 -17.39 17.96
N PHE A 390 -1.18 -17.05 17.98
CA PHE A 390 -1.83 -16.47 16.81
C PHE A 390 -1.37 -15.03 16.64
N PHE A 391 -1.25 -14.60 15.38
CA PHE A 391 -1.00 -13.22 15.02
C PHE A 391 -2.14 -12.76 14.14
N LEU A 392 -2.71 -11.61 14.45
CA LEU A 392 -3.67 -10.93 13.57
C LEU A 392 -2.91 -9.86 12.79
N GLU A 393 -2.58 -10.18 11.56
CA GLU A 393 -1.88 -9.27 10.68
C GLU A 393 -2.85 -8.29 10.04
N ARG A 394 -2.81 -7.06 10.54
CA ARG A 394 -3.51 -5.92 9.96
C ARG A 394 -2.55 -5.17 9.06
N GLU A 395 -2.83 -5.20 7.77
CA GLU A 395 -2.05 -4.47 6.77
C GLU A 395 -2.91 -3.47 6.04
N SER A 396 -2.38 -2.25 5.97
CA SER A 396 -2.83 -1.24 5.02
C SER A 396 -2.45 -1.72 3.61
N PRO A 397 -3.31 -1.48 2.60
CA PRO A 397 -2.98 -1.73 1.21
C PRO A 397 -1.64 -1.08 0.82
N PHE A 398 -0.84 -1.75 -0.03
CA PHE A 398 0.47 -1.24 -0.48
C PHE A 398 0.39 0.18 -1.03
N CYS A 399 -0.59 0.45 -1.89
CA CYS A 399 -0.82 1.78 -2.45
C CYS A 399 -1.09 2.87 -1.39
N GLN A 400 -1.73 2.51 -0.27
CA GLN A 400 -1.95 3.42 0.86
C GLN A 400 -0.67 3.60 1.68
N THR A 401 0.12 2.54 1.88
CA THR A 401 1.39 2.60 2.62
C THR A 401 2.44 3.44 1.89
N ASN A 402 2.53 3.36 0.56
CA ASN A 402 3.50 4.17 -0.22
C ASN A 402 3.04 5.60 -0.46
N CYS A 403 1.78 5.92 -0.16
CA CYS A 403 1.32 7.30 -0.26
C CYS A 403 1.83 8.07 0.96
N PRO A 404 2.64 9.13 0.82
CA PRO A 404 3.16 9.86 1.98
C PRO A 404 2.06 10.42 2.91
N ALA A 405 0.88 10.73 2.35
CA ALA A 405 -0.28 11.18 3.12
C ALA A 405 -1.19 10.02 3.62
N HIS A 406 -0.88 8.77 3.29
CA HIS A 406 -1.63 7.55 3.64
C HIS A 406 -3.13 7.58 3.26
N VAL A 407 -3.46 8.20 2.12
CA VAL A 407 -4.83 8.27 1.58
C VAL A 407 -5.39 6.86 1.36
N ASP A 408 -6.66 6.62 1.70
CA ASP A 408 -7.33 5.31 1.51
C ASP A 408 -7.64 5.02 0.04
N VAL A 409 -6.58 4.68 -0.71
CA VAL A 409 -6.64 4.33 -2.13
C VAL A 409 -7.62 3.20 -2.40
N ARG A 410 -7.64 2.17 -1.55
CA ARG A 410 -8.51 1.01 -1.76
C ARG A 410 -9.98 1.43 -1.67
N GLY A 411 -10.34 2.14 -0.61
CA GLY A 411 -11.72 2.54 -0.36
C GLY A 411 -12.27 3.45 -1.45
N TYR A 412 -11.53 4.47 -1.89
CA TYR A 412 -12.08 5.40 -2.88
C TYR A 412 -12.10 4.78 -4.28
N VAL A 413 -11.13 3.93 -4.63
CA VAL A 413 -11.17 3.18 -5.90
C VAL A 413 -12.36 2.22 -5.92
N ALA A 414 -12.64 1.54 -4.81
CA ALA A 414 -13.80 0.66 -4.71
C ALA A 414 -15.13 1.40 -4.88
N ARG A 415 -15.27 2.58 -4.29
CA ARG A 415 -16.47 3.42 -4.48
C ARG A 415 -16.62 3.92 -5.91
N ILE A 416 -15.52 4.25 -6.59
CA ILE A 416 -15.55 4.57 -8.03
C ILE A 416 -16.05 3.39 -8.85
N ALA A 417 -15.62 2.16 -8.54
CA ALA A 417 -16.09 0.96 -9.25
C ALA A 417 -17.61 0.74 -9.13
N GLU A 418 -18.26 1.25 -8.07
CA GLU A 418 -19.71 1.22 -7.89
C GLU A 418 -20.47 2.39 -8.50
N GLY A 419 -19.75 3.44 -8.90
CA GLY A 419 -20.37 4.71 -9.28
C GLY A 419 -20.69 5.65 -8.11
N ASP A 420 -20.25 5.35 -6.88
CA ASP A 420 -20.32 6.24 -5.72
C ASP A 420 -19.17 7.26 -5.73
N PHE A 421 -19.25 8.23 -6.64
CA PHE A 421 -18.18 9.22 -6.82
C PHE A 421 -18.10 10.23 -5.68
N GLU A 422 -19.24 10.59 -5.10
CA GLU A 422 -19.30 11.50 -3.94
C GLU A 422 -18.67 10.86 -2.71
N GLY A 423 -19.00 9.60 -2.42
CA GLY A 423 -18.37 8.87 -1.33
C GLY A 423 -16.88 8.64 -1.54
N ALA A 424 -16.44 8.39 -2.78
CA ALA A 424 -15.02 8.29 -3.12
C ALA A 424 -14.28 9.60 -2.82
N LEU A 425 -14.85 10.74 -3.22
CA LEU A 425 -14.26 12.05 -3.00
C LEU A 425 -14.21 12.43 -1.52
N ASN A 426 -15.28 12.14 -0.77
CA ASN A 426 -15.32 12.36 0.68
C ASN A 426 -14.20 11.59 1.40
N LEU A 427 -13.97 10.33 1.01
CA LEU A 427 -12.89 9.51 1.57
C LEU A 427 -11.50 10.06 1.22
N ILE A 428 -11.31 10.59 0.01
CA ILE A 428 -10.05 11.26 -0.37
C ILE A 428 -9.83 12.49 0.53
N ARG A 429 -10.87 13.30 0.75
CA ARG A 429 -10.82 14.54 1.55
C ARG A 429 -10.59 14.35 3.04
N GLU A 430 -10.84 13.16 3.58
CA GLU A 430 -10.39 12.84 4.94
C GLU A 430 -8.89 13.07 5.11
N ARG A 431 -8.13 12.84 4.02
CA ARG A 431 -6.68 12.93 4.00
C ARG A 431 -6.09 14.03 3.12
N LEU A 432 -6.78 14.46 2.07
CA LEU A 432 -6.20 15.28 1.01
C LEU A 432 -7.12 16.45 0.65
N PRO A 433 -6.73 17.71 0.92
CA PRO A 433 -7.56 18.88 0.63
C PRO A 433 -7.66 19.23 -0.87
N LEU A 434 -6.67 18.82 -1.67
CA LEU A 434 -6.52 19.21 -3.08
C LEU A 434 -6.57 17.99 -4.03
N PRO A 435 -7.67 17.19 -4.03
CA PRO A 435 -7.76 16.00 -4.87
C PRO A 435 -7.61 16.27 -6.38
N GLY A 436 -8.16 17.37 -6.89
CA GLY A 436 -8.10 17.76 -8.30
C GLY A 436 -6.70 18.14 -8.76
N VAL A 437 -5.96 18.87 -7.92
CA VAL A 437 -4.54 19.18 -8.14
C VAL A 437 -3.69 17.91 -8.12
N LEU A 438 -3.79 17.09 -7.05
CA LEU A 438 -2.97 15.87 -6.91
C LEU A 438 -3.38 14.76 -7.88
N GLY A 439 -4.59 14.82 -8.45
CA GLY A 439 -4.99 13.98 -9.57
C GLY A 439 -4.23 14.31 -10.86
N ARG A 440 -3.60 15.49 -10.95
CA ARG A 440 -2.82 15.93 -12.11
C ARG A 440 -1.32 15.82 -11.88
N VAL A 441 -0.84 16.34 -10.76
CA VAL A 441 0.61 16.58 -10.57
C VAL A 441 1.34 15.53 -9.73
N CYS A 442 0.62 14.60 -9.10
CA CYS A 442 1.24 13.60 -8.23
C CYS A 442 2.11 12.63 -9.05
N PRO A 443 3.35 12.32 -8.61
CA PRO A 443 4.20 11.29 -9.22
C PRO A 443 3.75 9.87 -8.88
N HIS A 444 2.60 9.72 -8.23
CA HIS A 444 1.89 8.45 -8.02
C HIS A 444 2.74 7.29 -7.44
N PRO A 445 3.50 7.49 -6.35
CA PRO A 445 4.27 6.41 -5.70
C PRO A 445 3.37 5.23 -5.29
N CYS A 446 2.10 5.48 -5.02
CA CYS A 446 1.09 4.46 -4.77
C CYS A 446 0.92 3.42 -5.90
N GLU A 447 1.23 3.78 -7.16
CA GLU A 447 1.11 2.90 -8.33
C GLU A 447 2.35 2.00 -8.52
N GLU A 448 3.53 2.46 -8.09
CA GLU A 448 4.80 1.72 -8.21
C GLU A 448 4.74 0.37 -7.48
N ILE A 449 4.20 0.38 -6.26
CA ILE A 449 4.06 -0.84 -5.44
C ILE A 449 2.65 -1.44 -5.50
N CYS A 450 1.86 -1.09 -6.52
CA CYS A 450 0.54 -1.68 -6.71
C CYS A 450 0.65 -3.20 -6.92
N ARG A 451 -0.08 -3.99 -6.12
CA ARG A 451 -0.06 -5.46 -6.22
C ARG A 451 -0.48 -5.99 -7.59
N ARG A 452 -1.20 -5.20 -8.38
CA ARG A 452 -1.60 -5.58 -9.74
C ARG A 452 -0.44 -5.61 -10.75
N ASN A 453 0.69 -4.95 -10.47
CA ASN A 453 1.93 -5.07 -11.26
C ASN A 453 2.46 -6.51 -11.33
N GLY A 454 2.07 -7.38 -10.38
CA GLY A 454 2.38 -8.81 -10.44
C GLY A 454 1.55 -9.62 -11.43
N ILE A 455 0.55 -9.00 -12.09
CA ILE A 455 -0.41 -9.67 -12.99
C ILE A 455 -0.37 -9.03 -14.38
N ASP A 456 -0.60 -7.71 -14.43
CA ASP A 456 -0.52 -6.88 -15.61
C ASP A 456 0.10 -5.51 -15.25
N GLU A 457 -0.68 -4.43 -15.20
CA GLU A 457 -0.23 -3.07 -14.92
C GLU A 457 -0.97 -2.49 -13.71
N ALA A 458 -0.35 -1.53 -13.03
CA ALA A 458 -0.94 -0.82 -11.91
C ALA A 458 -2.33 -0.23 -12.23
N ILE A 459 -3.10 -0.01 -11.17
CA ILE A 459 -4.31 0.81 -11.25
C ILE A 459 -3.89 2.26 -11.48
N SER A 460 -4.57 2.97 -12.38
CA SER A 460 -4.41 4.41 -12.62
C SER A 460 -4.96 5.27 -11.48
N ILE A 461 -4.43 5.08 -10.27
CA ILE A 461 -4.86 5.70 -9.02
C ILE A 461 -4.86 7.24 -9.12
N ARG A 462 -3.85 7.84 -9.77
CA ARG A 462 -3.78 9.30 -10.01
C ARG A 462 -4.96 9.78 -10.85
N LEU A 463 -5.24 9.12 -11.97
CA LEU A 463 -6.31 9.52 -12.90
C LEU A 463 -7.71 9.24 -12.33
N LEU A 464 -7.88 8.17 -11.55
CA LEU A 464 -9.13 7.91 -10.82
C LEU A 464 -9.43 9.01 -9.78
N LYS A 465 -8.39 9.50 -9.08
CA LYS A 465 -8.51 10.64 -8.17
C LYS A 465 -8.88 11.93 -8.91
N ARG A 466 -8.24 12.17 -10.07
CA ARG A 466 -8.60 13.30 -10.94
C ARG A 466 -10.06 13.22 -11.38
N PHE A 467 -10.49 12.06 -11.86
CA PHE A 467 -11.85 11.85 -12.35
C PHE A 467 -12.92 12.24 -11.32
N VAL A 468 -12.80 11.79 -10.07
CA VAL A 468 -13.83 12.12 -9.05
C VAL A 468 -13.82 13.58 -8.64
N ALA A 469 -12.66 14.24 -8.67
CA ALA A 469 -12.55 15.67 -8.40
C ALA A 469 -13.16 16.50 -9.56
N ASP A 470 -12.86 16.13 -10.81
CA ASP A 470 -13.42 16.77 -12.00
C ASP A 470 -14.95 16.54 -12.06
N TRP A 471 -15.42 15.32 -11.75
CA TRP A 471 -16.84 14.97 -11.69
C TRP A 471 -17.63 15.85 -10.72
N GLU A 472 -17.09 16.16 -9.53
CA GLU A 472 -17.79 17.04 -8.58
C GLU A 472 -18.03 18.42 -9.17
N TRP A 473 -16.99 19.02 -9.77
CA TRP A 473 -17.12 20.33 -10.38
C TRP A 473 -18.09 20.32 -11.55
N GLU A 474 -18.00 19.33 -12.44
CA GLU A 474 -18.88 19.19 -13.60
C GLU A 474 -20.34 18.95 -13.21
N SER A 475 -20.59 18.18 -12.15
CA SER A 475 -21.94 17.81 -11.72
C SER A 475 -22.60 18.85 -10.81
N LYS A 476 -21.83 19.51 -9.94
CA LYS A 476 -22.35 20.44 -8.92
C LYS A 476 -22.08 21.92 -9.23
N GLY A 477 -21.11 22.22 -10.09
CA GLY A 477 -20.66 23.59 -10.40
C GLY A 477 -19.94 24.30 -9.24
N LYS A 478 -19.69 23.61 -8.12
CA LYS A 478 -18.99 24.11 -6.94
C LYS A 478 -18.38 22.97 -6.14
N ILE A 479 -17.35 23.30 -5.35
CA ILE A 479 -16.72 22.40 -4.39
C ILE A 479 -17.22 22.73 -2.99
N GLU A 480 -17.86 21.78 -2.31
CA GLU A 480 -18.42 22.00 -0.98
C GLU A 480 -17.60 21.29 0.11
N LEU A 481 -16.87 22.06 0.92
CA LEU A 481 -16.12 21.53 2.07
C LEU A 481 -16.84 21.76 3.43
N GLY A 482 -17.98 22.46 3.41
CA GLY A 482 -18.67 22.92 4.62
C GLY A 482 -18.04 24.18 5.21
N ARG A 483 -18.53 24.59 6.39
CA ARG A 483 -17.95 25.70 7.17
C ARG A 483 -17.22 25.17 8.38
N MET A 484 -16.24 25.94 8.86
CA MET A 484 -15.58 25.71 10.14
C MET A 484 -16.64 25.53 11.25
N PRO A 485 -16.57 24.45 12.05
CA PRO A 485 -17.53 24.22 13.11
C PRO A 485 -17.39 25.27 14.23
N ALA A 486 -18.52 25.57 14.87
CA ALA A 486 -18.55 26.39 16.08
C ALA A 486 -18.33 25.50 17.31
N ASN A 487 -17.12 25.54 17.90
CA ASN A 487 -16.71 24.75 19.06
C ASN A 487 -15.65 25.50 19.91
N GLU A 488 -15.11 24.85 20.94
CA GLU A 488 -14.10 25.40 21.84
C GLU A 488 -12.83 25.90 21.12
N ASN A 489 -12.49 25.36 19.94
CA ASN A 489 -11.28 25.73 19.20
C ASN A 489 -11.36 27.13 18.58
N ASN A 490 -12.55 27.73 18.43
CA ASN A 490 -12.70 29.05 17.83
C ASN A 490 -12.09 30.20 18.66
N ILE A 491 -11.66 29.93 19.89
CA ILE A 491 -10.94 30.91 20.73
C ILE A 491 -9.50 31.12 20.27
N TYR A 492 -8.89 30.08 19.68
CA TYR A 492 -7.50 30.09 19.26
C TYR A 492 -7.34 30.65 17.84
N LYS A 493 -6.26 31.38 17.63
CA LYS A 493 -5.85 31.97 16.34
C LYS A 493 -4.52 31.38 15.90
N VAL A 494 -4.48 30.89 14.66
CA VAL A 494 -3.26 30.30 14.06
C VAL A 494 -2.85 31.07 12.81
N ALA A 495 -1.59 31.50 12.77
CA ALA A 495 -0.99 32.10 11.58
C ALA A 495 -0.28 31.05 10.73
N VAL A 496 -0.52 31.07 9.42
CA VAL A 496 0.12 30.19 8.43
C VAL A 496 0.94 31.06 7.48
N ILE A 497 2.25 30.88 7.44
CA ILE A 497 3.15 31.63 6.55
C ILE A 497 3.40 30.79 5.29
N GLY A 498 2.86 31.25 4.16
CA GLY A 498 2.91 30.59 2.85
C GLY A 498 1.64 29.82 2.50
N SER A 499 1.12 30.04 1.30
CA SER A 499 -0.09 29.39 0.76
C SER A 499 0.21 28.19 -0.14
N GLY A 500 1.38 27.58 0.00
CA GLY A 500 1.72 26.34 -0.70
C GLY A 500 0.92 25.12 -0.19
N PRO A 501 1.17 23.91 -0.75
CA PRO A 501 0.44 22.70 -0.38
C PRO A 501 0.44 22.40 1.13
N ALA A 502 1.58 22.61 1.80
CA ALA A 502 1.70 22.40 3.24
C ALA A 502 0.82 23.39 4.03
N GLY A 503 0.91 24.69 3.72
CA GLY A 503 0.13 25.74 4.38
C GLY A 503 -1.37 25.59 4.16
N LEU A 504 -1.81 25.31 2.93
CA LEU A 504 -3.21 25.02 2.60
C LEU A 504 -3.72 23.79 3.35
N THR A 505 -2.88 22.76 3.50
CA THR A 505 -3.27 21.56 4.26
C THR A 505 -3.40 21.84 5.75
N VAL A 506 -2.48 22.59 6.35
CA VAL A 506 -2.59 23.02 7.76
C VAL A 506 -3.86 23.84 7.96
N ALA A 507 -4.12 24.80 7.07
CA ALA A 507 -5.31 25.64 7.16
C ALA A 507 -6.60 24.82 7.02
N TYR A 508 -6.65 23.90 6.07
CA TYR A 508 -7.79 22.99 5.88
C TYR A 508 -8.06 22.12 7.12
N GLU A 509 -7.04 21.45 7.65
CA GLU A 509 -7.19 20.55 8.81
C GLU A 509 -7.61 21.33 10.07
N LEU A 510 -6.97 22.47 10.34
CA LEU A 510 -7.32 23.30 11.50
C LEU A 510 -8.71 23.93 11.35
N ALA A 511 -9.10 24.35 10.15
CA ALA A 511 -10.46 24.85 9.89
C ALA A 511 -11.52 23.77 10.11
N ARG A 512 -11.26 22.51 9.72
CA ARG A 512 -12.16 21.38 10.03
C ARG A 512 -12.32 21.14 11.54
N MET A 513 -11.29 21.45 12.31
CA MET A 513 -11.29 21.31 13.76
C MET A 513 -11.91 22.51 14.48
N GLY A 514 -12.17 23.64 13.82
CA GLY A 514 -12.79 24.83 14.45
C GLY A 514 -11.84 26.01 14.71
N TYR A 515 -10.58 25.95 14.29
CA TYR A 515 -9.60 27.01 14.55
C TYR A 515 -9.72 28.19 13.60
N LYS A 516 -9.51 29.42 14.10
CA LYS A 516 -9.40 30.61 13.26
C LYS A 516 -8.00 30.66 12.63
N VAL A 517 -7.94 30.43 11.32
CA VAL A 517 -6.68 30.41 10.57
C VAL A 517 -6.57 31.61 9.65
N LYS A 518 -5.40 32.28 9.67
CA LYS A 518 -5.04 33.29 8.68
C LYS A 518 -3.74 32.93 7.96
N ILE A 519 -3.80 32.87 6.64
CA ILE A 519 -2.66 32.62 5.75
C ILE A 519 -2.04 33.96 5.33
N PHE A 520 -0.71 34.07 5.41
CA PHE A 520 0.07 35.18 4.89
C PHE A 520 0.90 34.70 3.70
N GLU A 521 0.66 35.27 2.52
CA GLU A 521 1.28 34.87 1.26
C GLU A 521 2.06 36.05 0.67
N ALA A 522 3.32 35.82 0.31
CA ALA A 522 4.20 36.84 -0.23
C ALA A 522 3.82 37.25 -1.66
N LEU A 523 3.27 36.32 -2.44
CA LEU A 523 2.93 36.52 -3.84
C LEU A 523 1.51 37.12 -4.03
N PRO A 524 1.21 37.66 -5.23
CA PRO A 524 -0.14 38.15 -5.56
C PRO A 524 -1.15 37.03 -5.81
N VAL A 525 -0.75 35.76 -5.74
CA VAL A 525 -1.58 34.58 -6.01
C VAL A 525 -1.34 33.51 -4.94
N ALA A 526 -2.39 32.77 -4.60
CA ALA A 526 -2.32 31.65 -3.65
C ALA A 526 -1.95 30.33 -4.34
N GLY A 527 -1.31 29.42 -3.61
CA GLY A 527 -0.98 28.06 -4.07
C GLY A 527 0.53 27.75 -4.11
N GLY A 528 1.38 28.72 -3.81
CA GLY A 528 2.85 28.55 -3.82
C GLY A 528 3.34 27.98 -5.16
N MET A 529 4.21 26.96 -5.11
CA MET A 529 4.75 26.30 -6.31
C MET A 529 3.68 25.65 -7.21
N LEU A 530 2.49 25.33 -6.71
CA LEU A 530 1.38 24.89 -7.57
C LEU A 530 0.94 26.00 -8.52
N ALA A 531 0.89 27.23 -8.01
CA ALA A 531 0.47 28.40 -8.76
C ALA A 531 1.57 28.92 -9.68
N VAL A 532 2.83 28.95 -9.23
CA VAL A 532 3.91 29.63 -9.95
C VAL A 532 4.99 28.71 -10.52
N GLY A 533 5.08 27.47 -10.07
CA GLY A 533 6.04 26.49 -10.59
C GLY A 533 5.45 25.65 -11.71
N ILE A 534 4.30 25.02 -11.47
CA ILE A 534 3.71 24.05 -12.41
C ILE A 534 2.95 24.77 -13.53
N PRO A 535 3.29 24.55 -14.82
CA PRO A 535 2.60 25.19 -15.94
C PRO A 535 1.13 24.79 -16.12
N SER A 536 0.33 25.67 -16.73
CA SER A 536 -1.11 25.46 -16.95
C SER A 536 -1.46 24.23 -17.80
N TYR A 537 -0.56 23.78 -18.68
CA TYR A 537 -0.78 22.56 -19.48
C TYR A 537 -0.73 21.27 -18.64
N ARG A 538 -0.16 21.34 -17.43
CA ARG A 538 -0.12 20.25 -16.43
C ARG A 538 -1.10 20.49 -15.29
N LEU A 539 -1.19 21.74 -14.82
CA LEU A 539 -2.09 22.13 -13.74
C LEU A 539 -2.85 23.41 -14.12
N PRO A 540 -4.08 23.28 -14.65
CA PRO A 540 -4.92 24.43 -14.96
C PRO A 540 -5.12 25.33 -13.73
N LYS A 541 -4.94 26.64 -13.91
CA LYS A 541 -5.00 27.62 -12.79
C LYS A 541 -6.41 27.75 -12.21
N ASP A 542 -7.43 27.52 -13.04
CA ASP A 542 -8.83 27.49 -12.61
C ASP A 542 -9.10 26.31 -11.67
N VAL A 543 -8.55 25.12 -11.94
CA VAL A 543 -8.67 23.95 -11.05
C VAL A 543 -8.04 24.26 -9.68
N LEU A 544 -6.81 24.78 -9.67
CA LEU A 544 -6.14 25.17 -8.43
C LEU A 544 -6.94 26.23 -7.67
N LYS A 545 -7.41 27.27 -8.36
CA LYS A 545 -8.19 28.36 -7.77
C LYS A 545 -9.47 27.84 -7.13
N ARG A 546 -10.22 26.96 -7.79
CA ARG A 546 -11.46 26.37 -7.25
C ARG A 546 -11.23 25.64 -5.93
N GLU A 547 -10.18 24.83 -5.83
CA GLU A 547 -9.88 24.09 -4.60
C GLU A 547 -9.40 25.00 -3.47
N ILE A 548 -8.63 26.06 -3.79
CA ILE A 548 -8.22 27.06 -2.80
C ILE A 548 -9.43 27.87 -2.32
N ASP A 549 -10.27 28.35 -3.24
CA ASP A 549 -11.48 29.11 -2.92
C ASP A 549 -12.39 28.30 -1.98
N ALA A 550 -12.54 26.99 -2.22
CA ALA A 550 -13.31 26.10 -1.35
C ALA A 550 -12.75 26.02 0.08
N ILE A 551 -11.42 26.06 0.27
CA ILE A 551 -10.79 26.11 1.60
C ILE A 551 -11.06 27.47 2.27
N LEU A 552 -10.98 28.57 1.51
CA LEU A 552 -11.28 29.92 2.02
C LEU A 552 -12.75 30.05 2.46
N GLU A 553 -13.68 29.46 1.70
CA GLU A 553 -15.11 29.43 2.02
C GLU A 553 -15.44 28.71 3.34
N MET A 554 -14.53 27.87 3.85
CA MET A 554 -14.67 27.29 5.19
C MET A 554 -14.56 28.32 6.31
N GLY A 555 -14.00 29.51 6.03
CA GLY A 555 -13.71 30.57 7.00
C GLY A 555 -12.21 30.82 7.22
N VAL A 556 -11.35 30.29 6.34
CA VAL A 556 -9.91 30.58 6.34
C VAL A 556 -9.67 31.94 5.71
N GLU A 557 -8.94 32.82 6.39
CA GLU A 557 -8.55 34.12 5.84
C GLU A 557 -7.21 34.01 5.11
N ILE A 558 -7.03 34.78 4.03
CA ILE A 558 -5.75 34.88 3.33
C ILE A 558 -5.41 36.34 3.04
N GLN A 559 -4.15 36.70 3.29
CA GLN A 559 -3.58 38.00 2.98
C GLN A 559 -2.43 37.82 1.98
N LEU A 560 -2.69 38.16 0.71
CA LEU A 560 -1.72 38.14 -0.38
C LEU A 560 -0.82 39.39 -0.32
N ASN A 561 0.29 39.37 -1.07
CA ASN A 561 1.28 40.46 -1.12
C ASN A 561 1.84 40.84 0.27
N CYS A 562 1.98 39.85 1.16
CA CYS A 562 2.45 40.04 2.52
C CYS A 562 3.67 39.15 2.78
N ARG A 563 4.86 39.70 2.55
CA ARG A 563 6.12 39.01 2.82
C ARG A 563 6.53 39.22 4.28
N ILE A 564 6.57 38.13 5.02
CA ILE A 564 7.00 38.16 6.42
C ILE A 564 8.50 38.50 6.49
N GLY A 565 8.85 39.42 7.39
CA GLY A 565 10.17 40.04 7.46
C GLY A 565 10.25 41.42 6.79
N GLU A 566 9.29 41.76 5.91
CA GLU A 566 9.20 43.07 5.27
C GLU A 566 7.96 43.84 5.74
N GLN A 567 6.75 43.37 5.41
CA GLN A 567 5.51 44.06 5.78
C GLN A 567 5.10 43.79 7.24
N ILE A 568 5.34 42.58 7.74
CA ILE A 568 5.04 42.15 9.12
C ILE A 568 6.26 41.40 9.65
N SER A 569 6.72 41.73 10.85
CA SER A 569 7.85 41.03 11.47
C SER A 569 7.43 39.64 11.99
N PHE A 570 8.36 38.69 12.00
CA PHE A 570 8.11 37.36 12.55
C PHE A 570 7.70 37.39 14.03
N ASP A 571 8.30 38.29 14.83
CA ASP A 571 7.97 38.44 16.25
C ASP A 571 6.57 39.03 16.49
N GLU A 572 6.09 39.88 15.59
CA GLU A 572 4.73 40.40 15.65
C GLU A 572 3.70 39.28 15.45
N LEU A 573 3.94 38.36 14.50
CA LEU A 573 3.08 37.20 14.33
C LEU A 573 3.05 36.33 15.59
N ARG A 574 4.20 36.09 16.21
CA ARG A 574 4.29 35.29 17.45
C ARG A 574 3.55 35.91 18.64
N LYS A 575 3.41 37.24 18.68
CA LYS A 575 2.66 37.94 19.75
C LYS A 575 1.16 37.93 19.53
N ASN A 576 0.72 37.90 18.27
CA ASN A 576 -0.69 38.10 17.90
C ASN A 576 -1.47 36.80 17.63
N TYR A 577 -0.78 35.66 17.57
CA TYR A 577 -1.35 34.34 17.29
C TYR A 577 -0.89 33.33 18.34
N ASP A 578 -1.75 32.37 18.68
CA ASP A 578 -1.47 31.33 19.67
C ASP A 578 -0.51 30.26 19.13
N ALA A 579 -0.48 30.08 17.81
CA ALA A 579 0.49 29.25 17.10
C ALA A 579 0.83 29.82 15.72
N VAL A 580 2.04 29.53 15.23
CA VAL A 580 2.54 29.93 13.91
C VAL A 580 3.06 28.70 13.16
N PHE A 581 2.60 28.50 11.93
CA PHE A 581 3.11 27.49 11.00
C PHE A 581 3.91 28.14 9.86
N ILE A 582 5.10 27.62 9.56
CA ILE A 582 5.98 28.11 8.50
C ILE A 582 6.01 27.09 7.35
N GLY A 583 5.45 27.48 6.20
CA GLY A 583 5.34 26.67 4.99
C GLY A 583 5.79 27.42 3.73
N VAL A 584 6.90 28.16 3.82
CA VAL A 584 7.40 29.07 2.76
C VAL A 584 8.00 28.37 1.53
N GLY A 585 8.26 27.07 1.60
CA GLY A 585 8.83 26.29 0.49
C GLY A 585 10.21 26.75 0.01
N ALA A 586 10.62 26.30 -1.18
CA ALA A 586 11.92 26.55 -1.78
C ALA A 586 11.84 27.43 -3.05
N HIS A 587 11.58 28.73 -2.89
CA HIS A 587 11.30 29.67 -3.99
C HIS A 587 12.54 30.29 -4.67
N LYS A 588 13.75 30.05 -4.15
CA LYS A 588 15.00 30.61 -4.68
C LYS A 588 15.75 29.58 -5.52
N SER A 589 16.24 29.99 -6.69
CA SER A 589 17.08 29.13 -7.54
C SER A 589 18.52 29.07 -7.06
N ARG A 590 19.18 27.91 -7.26
CA ARG A 590 20.63 27.78 -7.11
C ARG A 590 21.35 28.37 -8.34
N LYS A 591 22.53 28.96 -8.11
CA LYS A 591 23.41 29.47 -9.18
C LYS A 591 24.31 28.37 -9.72
N MET A 592 24.55 28.36 -11.03
CA MET A 592 25.44 27.44 -11.74
C MET A 592 26.90 27.66 -11.35
N GLY A 593 27.29 28.90 -11.04
CA GLY A 593 28.65 29.25 -10.68
C GLY A 593 29.61 29.27 -11.88
N VAL A 594 29.09 29.43 -13.09
CA VAL A 594 29.87 29.53 -14.33
C VAL A 594 30.12 30.99 -14.69
N GLU A 595 31.21 31.25 -15.42
CA GLU A 595 31.47 32.60 -15.95
C GLU A 595 30.36 33.01 -16.94
N GLY A 596 29.94 34.27 -16.91
CA GLY A 596 28.88 34.79 -17.77
C GLY A 596 27.44 34.61 -17.26
N GLU A 597 27.25 34.08 -16.05
CA GLU A 597 25.92 33.85 -15.45
C GLU A 597 25.10 35.15 -15.18
N ASN A 598 25.74 36.33 -15.23
CA ASN A 598 25.07 37.62 -15.07
C ASN A 598 24.72 38.31 -16.41
N LEU A 599 24.95 37.66 -17.56
CA LEU A 599 24.63 38.22 -18.88
C LEU A 599 23.11 38.34 -19.09
N ILE A 600 22.69 39.32 -19.90
CA ILE A 600 21.28 39.47 -20.28
C ILE A 600 20.85 38.25 -21.09
N GLY A 601 19.77 37.60 -20.67
CA GLY A 601 19.29 36.35 -21.27
C GLY A 601 19.62 35.10 -20.45
N VAL A 602 20.38 35.21 -19.36
CA VAL A 602 20.47 34.14 -18.36
C VAL A 602 19.36 34.31 -17.33
N ILE A 603 18.47 33.31 -17.22
CA ILE A 603 17.28 33.35 -16.37
C ILE A 603 17.27 32.09 -15.49
N SER A 604 16.83 32.22 -14.23
CA SER A 604 16.65 31.04 -13.38
C SER A 604 15.37 30.30 -13.77
N GLY A 605 15.36 28.97 -13.69
CA GLY A 605 14.21 28.15 -14.08
C GLY A 605 12.97 28.44 -13.23
N VAL A 606 13.16 28.69 -11.93
CA VAL A 606 12.04 29.05 -11.04
C VAL A 606 11.45 30.41 -11.40
N ASP A 607 12.31 31.41 -11.69
CA ASP A 607 11.82 32.75 -12.06
C ASP A 607 11.17 32.73 -13.45
N PHE A 608 11.75 32.00 -14.40
CA PHE A 608 11.15 31.79 -15.72
C PHE A 608 9.75 31.17 -15.60
N LEU A 609 9.61 30.07 -14.87
CA LEU A 609 8.31 29.43 -14.68
C LEU A 609 7.32 30.32 -13.92
N ARG A 610 7.79 31.09 -12.92
CA ARG A 610 6.97 32.06 -12.20
C ARG A 610 6.41 33.11 -13.16
N GLU A 611 7.25 33.71 -13.98
CA GLU A 611 6.84 34.70 -14.99
C GLU A 611 5.92 34.07 -16.04
N VAL A 612 6.19 32.85 -16.50
CA VAL A 612 5.31 32.15 -17.46
C VAL A 612 3.92 31.91 -16.86
N ASN A 613 3.85 31.56 -15.58
CA ASN A 613 2.58 31.25 -14.93
C ASN A 613 1.76 32.49 -14.55
N ILE A 614 2.41 33.63 -14.28
CA ILE A 614 1.72 34.87 -13.89
C ILE A 614 1.50 35.80 -15.10
N TYR A 615 2.51 35.93 -15.97
CA TYR A 615 2.54 36.88 -17.09
C TYR A 615 3.02 36.22 -18.41
N PRO A 616 2.34 35.17 -18.91
CA PRO A 616 2.80 34.37 -20.06
C PRO A 616 3.04 35.19 -21.34
N GLU A 617 2.22 36.21 -21.60
CA GLU A 617 2.35 37.04 -22.82
C GLU A 617 3.59 37.94 -22.77
N ASN A 618 3.99 38.41 -21.58
CA ASN A 618 5.24 39.17 -21.43
C ASN A 618 6.44 38.28 -21.75
N VAL A 619 6.44 37.04 -21.25
CA VAL A 619 7.50 36.08 -21.55
C VAL A 619 7.53 35.74 -23.03
N ARG A 620 6.37 35.45 -23.65
CA ARG A 620 6.24 35.18 -25.08
C ARG A 620 6.88 36.29 -25.92
N ALA A 621 6.55 37.55 -25.63
CA ALA A 621 7.09 38.70 -26.37
C ALA A 621 8.63 38.78 -26.30
N ILE A 622 9.24 38.28 -25.22
CA ILE A 622 10.69 38.33 -25.00
C ILE A 622 11.41 37.16 -25.67
N ILE A 623 10.85 35.94 -25.63
CA ILE A 623 11.58 34.72 -26.03
C ILE A 623 11.14 34.10 -27.36
N SER A 624 10.01 34.52 -27.94
CA SER A 624 9.47 33.91 -29.15
C SER A 624 10.48 33.85 -30.30
N GLY A 625 10.61 32.67 -30.92
CA GLY A 625 11.52 32.42 -32.06
C GLY A 625 13.01 32.34 -31.70
N LYS A 626 13.37 32.39 -30.42
CA LYS A 626 14.78 32.31 -29.97
C LYS A 626 15.27 30.88 -29.77
N LYS A 627 16.60 30.73 -29.73
CA LYS A 627 17.29 29.50 -29.31
C LYS A 627 17.45 29.51 -27.79
N VAL A 628 16.80 28.57 -27.12
CA VAL A 628 16.77 28.45 -25.66
C VAL A 628 17.53 27.21 -25.23
N VAL A 629 18.53 27.40 -24.37
CA VAL A 629 19.25 26.30 -23.72
C VAL A 629 18.79 26.19 -22.27
N VAL A 630 18.28 25.03 -21.87
CA VAL A 630 17.88 24.74 -20.49
C VAL A 630 18.90 23.82 -19.84
N VAL A 631 19.48 24.23 -18.71
CA VAL A 631 20.48 23.45 -17.98
C VAL A 631 19.82 22.77 -16.78
N GLY A 632 19.70 21.45 -16.81
CA GLY A 632 19.10 20.67 -15.73
C GLY A 632 18.41 19.40 -16.22
N GLY A 633 17.90 18.59 -15.28
CA GLY A 633 17.16 17.38 -15.64
C GLY A 633 16.01 16.98 -14.71
N GLY A 634 15.60 17.87 -13.81
CA GLY A 634 14.40 17.68 -12.99
C GLY A 634 13.15 18.25 -13.66
N ASP A 635 12.01 18.13 -12.97
CA ASP A 635 10.71 18.60 -13.47
C ASP A 635 10.75 20.09 -13.86
N VAL A 636 11.47 20.94 -13.11
CA VAL A 636 11.66 22.36 -13.45
C VAL A 636 12.30 22.55 -14.84
N ALA A 637 13.28 21.71 -15.19
CA ALA A 637 13.96 21.80 -16.48
C ALA A 637 13.04 21.36 -17.63
N ILE A 638 12.32 20.24 -17.44
CA ILE A 638 11.34 19.76 -18.42
C ILE A 638 10.22 20.78 -18.61
N ASP A 639 9.67 21.32 -17.53
CA ASP A 639 8.60 22.30 -17.59
C ASP A 639 9.03 23.59 -18.26
N ALA A 640 10.23 24.09 -17.95
CA ALA A 640 10.78 25.28 -18.59
C ALA A 640 10.97 25.06 -20.11
N ALA A 641 11.51 23.89 -20.49
CA ALA A 641 11.72 23.55 -21.90
C ALA A 641 10.39 23.45 -22.67
N ARG A 642 9.40 22.77 -22.11
CA ARG A 642 8.07 22.60 -22.72
C ARG A 642 7.29 23.91 -22.79
N CYS A 643 7.45 24.81 -21.82
CA CYS A 643 6.96 26.18 -21.91
C CYS A 643 7.63 26.96 -23.04
N ALA A 644 8.96 26.87 -23.20
CA ALA A 644 9.68 27.54 -24.27
C ALA A 644 9.27 27.04 -25.66
N ILE A 645 9.05 25.73 -25.84
CA ILE A 645 8.48 25.16 -27.07
C ILE A 645 7.13 25.81 -27.41
N ARG A 646 6.25 26.01 -26.41
CA ARG A 646 4.94 26.66 -26.57
C ARG A 646 5.00 28.13 -26.98
N PHE A 647 6.17 28.74 -26.86
CA PHE A 647 6.43 30.09 -27.36
C PHE A 647 7.14 30.09 -28.72
N GLY A 648 7.26 28.93 -29.39
CA GLY A 648 7.88 28.81 -30.71
C GLY A 648 9.41 28.90 -30.68
N CYS A 649 10.04 28.53 -29.57
CA CYS A 649 11.50 28.52 -29.43
C CYS A 649 12.10 27.22 -29.98
N ASP A 650 13.37 27.27 -30.41
CA ASP A 650 14.21 26.08 -30.59
C ASP A 650 14.87 25.76 -29.24
N VAL A 651 14.56 24.59 -28.67
CA VAL A 651 14.87 24.29 -27.27
C VAL A 651 15.81 23.10 -27.17
N THR A 652 16.91 23.29 -26.44
CA THR A 652 17.86 22.22 -26.09
C THR A 652 18.01 22.10 -24.58
N ILE A 653 17.80 20.90 -24.03
CA ILE A 653 18.12 20.57 -22.64
C ILE A 653 19.55 20.02 -22.57
N LEU A 654 20.36 20.61 -21.71
CA LEU A 654 21.66 20.08 -21.31
C LEU A 654 21.53 19.36 -19.98
N TYR A 655 21.80 18.05 -19.99
CA TYR A 655 21.87 17.27 -18.78
C TYR A 655 23.24 16.63 -18.61
N ARG A 656 23.86 16.89 -17.47
CA ARG A 656 25.23 16.43 -17.18
C ARG A 656 25.37 14.92 -17.02
N ARG A 657 24.26 14.17 -16.91
CA ARG A 657 24.25 12.69 -16.79
C ARG A 657 23.50 12.07 -17.97
N SER A 658 23.32 10.74 -17.97
CA SER A 658 22.53 10.07 -18.97
C SER A 658 21.02 10.16 -18.67
N ARG A 659 20.22 9.66 -19.61
CA ARG A 659 18.76 9.58 -19.48
C ARG A 659 18.31 8.79 -18.25
N ASN A 660 19.03 7.72 -17.89
CA ASN A 660 18.67 6.85 -16.77
C ASN A 660 18.79 7.53 -15.40
N GLU A 661 19.68 8.51 -15.26
CA GLU A 661 19.82 9.27 -14.01
C GLU A 661 18.97 10.55 -14.00
N MET A 662 18.13 10.79 -15.01
CA MET A 662 17.31 11.99 -15.10
C MET A 662 16.20 11.92 -14.04
N PRO A 663 16.10 12.89 -13.12
CA PRO A 663 15.13 12.84 -12.02
C PRO A 663 13.68 13.20 -12.44
N ALA A 664 13.49 13.79 -13.62
CA ALA A 664 12.15 14.06 -14.13
C ALA A 664 11.40 12.77 -14.46
N ARG A 665 10.06 12.84 -14.42
CA ARG A 665 9.22 11.67 -14.71
C ARG A 665 9.33 11.24 -16.17
N GLU A 666 9.37 9.94 -16.39
CA GLU A 666 9.46 9.32 -17.73
C GLU A 666 8.38 9.83 -18.70
N GLU A 667 7.14 9.96 -18.21
CA GLU A 667 6.00 10.48 -18.98
C GLU A 667 6.26 11.91 -19.48
N GLU A 668 6.84 12.76 -18.63
CA GLU A 668 7.11 14.17 -18.94
C GLU A 668 8.32 14.33 -19.86
N ILE A 669 9.33 13.46 -19.72
CA ILE A 669 10.46 13.39 -20.65
C ILE A 669 9.95 12.99 -22.04
N ARG A 670 9.11 11.95 -22.13
CA ARG A 670 8.50 11.51 -23.38
C ARG A 670 7.70 12.63 -24.05
N TYR A 671 6.88 13.36 -23.27
CA TYR A 671 6.13 14.51 -23.81
C TYR A 671 7.03 15.63 -24.32
N ALA A 672 8.15 15.92 -23.65
CA ALA A 672 9.12 16.90 -24.13
C ALA A 672 9.77 16.45 -25.45
N GLU A 673 10.16 15.18 -25.55
CA GLU A 673 10.73 14.59 -26.78
C GLU A 673 9.72 14.65 -27.94
N GLU A 674 8.47 14.23 -27.72
CA GLU A 674 7.38 14.30 -28.71
C GLU A 674 7.10 15.74 -29.17
N GLU A 675 7.18 16.72 -28.26
CA GLU A 675 6.95 18.15 -28.56
C GLU A 675 8.12 18.80 -29.32
N GLY A 676 9.25 18.10 -29.47
CA GLY A 676 10.42 18.54 -30.24
C GLY A 676 11.54 19.17 -29.41
N VAL A 677 11.61 18.92 -28.10
CA VAL A 677 12.74 19.33 -27.26
C VAL A 677 13.97 18.48 -27.59
N ASN A 678 15.09 19.12 -27.88
CA ASN A 678 16.36 18.44 -28.13
C ASN A 678 17.06 18.10 -26.81
N PHE A 679 17.42 16.84 -26.60
CA PHE A 679 18.17 16.41 -25.41
C PHE A 679 19.65 16.22 -25.72
N ARG A 680 20.51 16.88 -24.93
CA ARG A 680 21.97 16.67 -24.91
C ARG A 680 22.37 16.14 -23.55
N PHE A 681 22.35 14.81 -23.45
CA PHE A 681 22.87 14.10 -22.29
C PHE A 681 24.39 14.22 -22.21
N LEU A 682 24.93 13.89 -21.04
CA LEU A 682 26.37 13.92 -20.78
C LEU A 682 27.01 15.25 -21.19
N THR A 683 26.35 16.36 -20.90
CA THR A 683 26.81 17.70 -21.28
C THR A 683 26.67 18.64 -20.09
N ALA A 684 27.75 19.33 -19.72
CA ALA A 684 27.75 20.35 -18.67
C ALA A 684 28.22 21.70 -19.22
N PRO A 685 27.63 22.82 -18.79
CA PRO A 685 28.10 24.14 -19.16
C PRO A 685 29.39 24.49 -18.41
N LEU A 686 30.34 25.14 -19.10
CA LEU A 686 31.57 25.68 -18.52
C LEU A 686 31.51 27.21 -18.41
N LYS A 687 31.02 27.87 -19.47
CA LYS A 687 31.01 29.33 -19.59
C LYS A 687 29.89 29.79 -20.51
N ILE A 688 29.25 30.89 -20.17
CA ILE A 688 28.29 31.59 -21.03
C ILE A 688 29.03 32.74 -21.69
N VAL A 689 28.97 32.83 -23.02
CA VAL A 689 29.73 33.79 -23.82
C VAL A 689 28.78 34.78 -24.49
N GLY A 690 29.12 36.05 -24.37
CA GLY A 690 28.39 37.18 -24.93
C GLY A 690 29.03 38.51 -24.54
N LYS A 691 28.67 39.59 -25.24
CA LYS A 691 29.12 40.95 -24.88
C LYS A 691 28.24 41.55 -23.78
N GLU A 692 26.96 41.75 -24.09
CA GLU A 692 25.94 42.25 -23.15
C GLU A 692 24.82 41.21 -22.93
N SER A 693 24.48 40.46 -23.99
CA SER A 693 23.53 39.36 -23.96
C SER A 693 24.19 38.03 -24.32
N VAL A 694 23.56 36.92 -23.97
CA VAL A 694 23.98 35.56 -24.37
C VAL A 694 24.04 35.46 -25.90
N GLU A 695 25.15 34.91 -26.43
CA GLU A 695 25.29 34.52 -27.85
C GLU A 695 25.50 33.01 -28.01
N LYS A 696 26.26 32.41 -27.08
CA LYS A 696 26.56 30.97 -27.08
C LYS A 696 26.96 30.49 -25.69
N ILE A 697 26.85 29.19 -25.47
CA ILE A 697 27.30 28.52 -24.25
C ILE A 697 28.42 27.54 -24.58
N GLU A 698 29.56 27.68 -23.89
CA GLU A 698 30.64 26.71 -23.93
C GLU A 698 30.28 25.54 -23.02
N CYS A 699 30.28 24.34 -23.59
CA CYS A 699 29.96 23.10 -22.92
C CYS A 699 31.13 22.12 -22.99
N ILE A 700 31.12 21.16 -22.10
CA ILE A 700 32.05 20.02 -22.09
C ILE A 700 31.24 18.73 -22.07
N GLU A 701 31.68 17.74 -22.87
CA GLU A 701 31.15 16.38 -22.73
C GLU A 701 31.52 15.81 -21.37
N MET A 702 30.59 15.05 -20.79
CA MET A 702 30.76 14.35 -19.54
C MET A 702 30.86 12.85 -19.81
N GLU A 703 31.52 12.14 -18.93
CA GLU A 703 31.43 10.69 -18.81
C GLU A 703 30.83 10.35 -17.44
N LEU A 704 30.14 9.22 -17.35
CA LEU A 704 29.62 8.77 -16.08
C LEU A 704 30.74 8.13 -15.27
N GLY A 705 31.16 8.79 -14.20
CA GLY A 705 31.97 8.22 -13.14
C GLY A 705 31.13 7.29 -12.24
N GLU A 706 31.62 7.09 -11.02
CA GLU A 706 30.97 6.27 -10.01
C GLU A 706 29.65 6.89 -9.51
N ALA A 707 28.74 6.07 -9.01
CA ALA A 707 27.51 6.55 -8.36
C ALA A 707 27.82 7.48 -7.17
N ASP A 708 27.02 8.52 -7.01
CA ASP A 708 26.91 9.28 -5.76
C ASP A 708 26.03 8.54 -4.74
N GLU A 709 25.94 9.04 -3.51
CA GLU A 709 25.14 8.47 -2.40
C GLU A 709 23.66 8.27 -2.76
N SER A 710 23.15 8.96 -3.78
CA SER A 710 21.77 8.78 -4.27
C SER A 710 21.63 7.70 -5.35
N GLY A 711 22.69 6.92 -5.62
CA GLY A 711 22.76 5.94 -6.68
C GLY A 711 22.96 6.54 -8.08
N ARG A 712 23.04 7.88 -8.21
CA ARG A 712 23.18 8.55 -9.51
C ARG A 712 24.65 8.70 -9.87
N ARG A 713 25.05 8.25 -11.06
CA ARG A 713 26.45 8.36 -11.52
C ARG A 713 26.94 9.81 -11.53
N LYS A 714 28.11 10.05 -10.95
CA LYS A 714 28.78 11.35 -10.90
C LYS A 714 29.24 11.71 -12.30
N PRO A 715 28.91 12.89 -12.81
CA PRO A 715 29.38 13.30 -14.11
C PRO A 715 30.83 13.80 -14.01
N VAL A 716 31.73 13.25 -14.82
CA VAL A 716 33.16 13.61 -14.90
C VAL A 716 33.42 14.32 -16.23
N PRO A 717 34.08 15.49 -16.26
CA PRO A 717 34.34 16.17 -17.52
C PRO A 717 35.37 15.43 -18.38
N LYS A 718 35.04 15.18 -19.64
CA LYS A 718 35.95 14.60 -20.62
C LYS A 718 36.89 15.69 -21.14
N LYS A 719 38.19 15.54 -20.89
CA LYS A 719 39.18 16.56 -21.26
C LYS A 719 39.27 16.70 -22.79
N GLY A 720 39.30 17.94 -23.28
CA GLY A 720 39.50 18.24 -24.71
C GLY A 720 38.25 18.13 -25.58
N SER A 721 37.07 17.86 -24.99
CA SER A 721 35.78 17.79 -25.70
C SER A 721 34.92 19.04 -25.47
N ASN A 722 35.55 20.22 -25.44
CA ASN A 722 34.84 21.49 -25.33
C ASN A 722 34.21 21.84 -26.68
N PHE A 723 32.99 22.35 -26.64
CA PHE A 723 32.29 22.81 -27.84
C PHE A 723 31.33 23.95 -27.49
N PHE A 724 30.84 24.65 -28.52
CA PHE A 724 29.89 25.74 -28.35
C PHE A 724 28.51 25.33 -28.86
N ILE A 725 27.46 25.75 -28.14
CA ILE A 725 26.07 25.70 -28.58
C ILE A 725 25.58 27.14 -28.68
N GLU A 726 25.00 27.51 -29.82
CA GLU A 726 24.37 28.82 -29.98
C GLU A 726 23.11 28.92 -29.11
N ALA A 727 22.97 30.03 -28.39
CA ALA A 727 21.85 30.27 -27.50
C ALA A 727 21.60 31.77 -27.36
N ASP A 728 20.35 32.19 -27.45
CA ASP A 728 19.95 33.57 -27.13
C ASP A 728 19.52 33.69 -25.66
N ILE A 729 19.05 32.58 -25.07
CA ILE A 729 18.56 32.49 -23.69
C ILE A 729 19.13 31.22 -23.04
N VAL A 730 19.60 31.34 -21.81
CA VAL A 730 20.03 30.22 -20.97
C VAL A 730 19.15 30.17 -19.72
N ILE A 731 18.45 29.05 -19.52
CA ILE A 731 17.60 28.82 -18.35
C ILE A 731 18.32 27.86 -17.38
N SER A 732 18.67 28.34 -16.19
CA SER A 732 19.32 27.55 -15.14
C SER A 732 18.30 26.83 -14.26
N ALA A 733 18.18 25.51 -14.38
CA ALA A 733 17.23 24.66 -13.65
C ALA A 733 17.94 23.59 -12.81
N ILE A 734 18.98 23.99 -12.06
CA ILE A 734 19.89 23.09 -11.32
C ILE A 734 19.56 22.91 -9.82
N GLY A 735 18.40 23.38 -9.37
CA GLY A 735 17.88 23.15 -8.02
C GLY A 735 17.37 24.41 -7.32
N GLN A 736 16.74 24.20 -6.18
CA GLN A 736 16.01 25.22 -5.42
C GLN A 736 16.50 25.29 -3.96
N GLN A 737 16.21 26.40 -3.29
CA GLN A 737 16.50 26.65 -1.88
C GLN A 737 15.41 27.56 -1.28
N SER A 738 15.25 27.48 0.04
CA SER A 738 14.31 28.29 0.82
C SER A 738 14.90 29.66 1.15
N GLU A 739 14.04 30.68 1.21
CA GLU A 739 14.34 32.01 1.75
C GLU A 739 13.95 32.03 3.24
N LEU A 740 14.94 32.09 4.13
CA LEU A 740 14.77 31.94 5.58
C LEU A 740 15.37 33.11 6.37
N GLU A 741 15.81 34.16 5.69
CA GLU A 741 16.51 35.31 6.28
C GLU A 741 15.68 36.04 7.35
N PHE A 742 14.34 35.97 7.27
CA PHE A 742 13.41 36.56 8.22
C PHE A 742 13.24 35.77 9.54
N LEU A 743 13.82 34.57 9.63
CA LEU A 743 13.72 33.69 10.80
C LEU A 743 14.98 33.77 11.68
N PRO A 744 14.87 33.52 13.00
CA PRO A 744 16.02 33.48 13.90
C PRO A 744 16.95 32.29 13.58
N ASP A 745 18.24 32.44 13.87
CA ASP A 745 19.28 31.44 13.55
C ASP A 745 19.11 30.10 14.27
N GLU A 746 18.54 30.10 15.47
CA GLU A 746 18.34 28.90 16.30
C GLU A 746 17.40 27.85 15.70
N ILE A 747 16.52 28.25 14.77
CA ILE A 747 15.61 27.32 14.06
C ILE A 747 16.06 27.04 12.63
N LYS A 748 17.25 27.49 12.22
CA LYS A 748 17.81 27.29 10.87
C LYS A 748 19.00 26.32 10.92
N LYS A 749 19.05 25.37 10.00
CA LYS A 749 20.19 24.46 9.84
C LYS A 749 20.38 24.10 8.37
N ASN A 750 21.57 24.34 7.82
CA ASN A 750 21.93 24.00 6.43
C ASN A 750 20.93 24.51 5.36
N GLY A 751 20.41 25.73 5.54
CA GLY A 751 19.42 26.31 4.62
C GLY A 751 18.02 25.69 4.69
N ARG A 752 17.70 24.97 5.77
CA ARG A 752 16.39 24.38 6.09
C ARG A 752 15.96 24.79 7.50
N ILE A 753 14.68 24.59 7.81
CA ILE A 753 14.14 24.80 9.16
C ILE A 753 14.34 23.53 9.99
N LEU A 754 14.87 23.69 11.21
CA LEU A 754 15.04 22.63 12.19
C LEU A 754 13.70 22.34 12.89
N VAL A 755 13.24 21.11 12.81
CA VAL A 755 12.02 20.65 13.47
C VAL A 755 12.21 19.28 14.11
N ASP A 756 11.39 18.96 15.11
CA ASP A 756 11.07 17.58 15.45
C ASP A 756 10.28 16.96 14.30
N GLU A 757 10.83 15.91 13.71
CA GLU A 757 10.26 15.28 12.52
C GLU A 757 8.88 14.61 12.75
N ASN A 758 8.54 14.26 14.00
CA ASN A 758 7.21 13.70 14.30
C ASN A 758 6.13 14.77 14.29
N THR A 759 6.45 15.98 14.74
CA THR A 759 5.47 17.00 15.12
C THR A 759 5.50 18.20 14.19
N GLY A 760 6.63 18.42 13.50
CA GLY A 760 6.90 19.69 12.82
C GLY A 760 7.21 20.83 13.81
N ALA A 761 7.30 20.57 15.11
CA ALA A 761 7.59 21.59 16.11
C ALA A 761 9.05 22.04 15.99
N THR A 762 9.26 23.36 15.99
CA THR A 762 10.61 23.93 16.05
C THR A 762 11.09 24.00 17.51
N PRO A 763 12.37 24.31 17.76
CA PRO A 763 12.85 24.67 19.10
C PRO A 763 12.12 25.87 19.74
N LEU A 764 11.42 26.70 18.94
CA LEU A 764 10.64 27.83 19.43
C LEU A 764 9.22 27.40 19.84
N PRO A 765 8.80 27.67 21.10
CA PRO A 765 7.44 27.36 21.56
C PRO A 765 6.37 28.03 20.69
N GLY A 766 5.34 27.26 20.33
CA GLY A 766 4.23 27.71 19.49
C GLY A 766 4.57 27.90 18.01
N VAL A 767 5.80 27.57 17.58
CA VAL A 767 6.24 27.70 16.19
C VAL A 767 6.49 26.32 15.59
N PHE A 768 5.86 26.08 14.45
CA PHE A 768 5.92 24.83 13.70
C PHE A 768 6.32 25.10 12.24
N ALA A 769 6.84 24.09 11.55
CA ALA A 769 7.19 24.19 10.14
C ALA A 769 7.01 22.85 9.39
N GLY A 770 6.84 22.92 8.07
CA GLY A 770 6.68 21.75 7.22
C GLY A 770 6.81 22.03 5.73
N GLY A 771 6.80 20.97 4.93
CA GLY A 771 7.00 21.03 3.48
C GLY A 771 8.46 21.28 3.08
N ASP A 772 8.69 21.81 1.88
CA ASP A 772 10.03 21.91 1.29
C ASP A 772 11.02 22.78 2.09
N ALA A 773 10.52 23.66 2.96
CA ALA A 773 11.36 24.43 3.87
C ALA A 773 12.07 23.57 4.93
N VAL A 774 11.52 22.37 5.22
CA VAL A 774 12.06 21.38 6.14
C VAL A 774 12.77 20.26 5.38
N SER A 775 12.10 19.62 4.41
CA SER A 775 12.64 18.46 3.69
C SER A 775 13.66 18.83 2.60
N GLY A 776 13.63 20.07 2.10
CA GLY A 776 14.10 20.41 0.77
C GLY A 776 13.05 20.10 -0.30
N PRO A 777 13.30 20.51 -1.57
CA PRO A 777 12.35 20.34 -2.67
C PRO A 777 11.94 18.87 -2.83
N SER A 778 10.64 18.61 -2.78
CA SER A 778 10.07 17.27 -2.89
C SER A 778 8.74 17.29 -3.63
N ILE A 779 7.98 16.20 -3.53
CA ILE A 779 6.71 15.99 -4.22
C ILE A 779 5.54 16.56 -3.40
N VAL A 780 4.52 17.07 -4.09
CA VAL A 780 3.38 17.79 -3.46
C VAL A 780 2.71 16.98 -2.33
N ILE A 781 2.58 15.67 -2.49
CA ILE A 781 1.93 14.80 -1.51
C ILE A 781 2.71 14.68 -0.20
N GLU A 782 4.03 14.90 -0.19
CA GLU A 782 4.83 14.99 1.04
C GLU A 782 4.57 16.28 1.79
N ALA A 783 4.41 17.40 1.09
CA ALA A 783 4.01 18.67 1.70
C ALA A 783 2.62 18.57 2.35
N VAL A 784 1.69 17.83 1.74
CA VAL A 784 0.40 17.48 2.36
C VAL A 784 0.61 16.65 3.63
N ALA A 785 1.47 15.63 3.59
CA ALA A 785 1.77 14.79 4.75
C ALA A 785 2.33 15.62 5.93
N TRP A 786 3.27 16.54 5.65
CA TRP A 786 3.78 17.51 6.63
C TRP A 786 2.66 18.38 7.21
N GLY A 787 1.78 18.92 6.37
CA GLY A 787 0.70 19.78 6.81
C GLY A 787 -0.27 19.07 7.76
N ARG A 788 -0.69 17.84 7.44
CA ARG A 788 -1.57 17.04 8.31
C ARG A 788 -0.97 16.77 9.67
N ARG A 789 0.29 16.31 9.65
CA ARG A 789 1.05 15.98 10.86
C ARG A 789 1.15 17.21 11.77
N THR A 790 1.53 18.33 11.18
CA THR A 790 1.75 19.57 11.92
C THR A 790 0.44 20.16 12.46
N ALA A 791 -0.67 20.04 11.72
CA ALA A 791 -1.99 20.46 12.22
C ALA A 791 -2.40 19.71 13.49
N LYS A 792 -2.20 18.38 13.55
CA LYS A 792 -2.43 17.58 14.77
C LYS A 792 -1.51 18.00 15.92
N ALA A 793 -0.25 18.34 15.63
CA ALA A 793 0.69 18.82 16.65
C ALA A 793 0.28 20.19 17.22
N ILE A 794 -0.20 21.10 16.36
CA ILE A 794 -0.73 22.40 16.77
C ILE A 794 -1.94 22.20 17.69
N ASP A 795 -2.89 21.33 17.32
CA ASP A 795 -4.06 21.03 18.15
C ASP A 795 -3.66 20.50 19.53
N ALA A 796 -2.72 19.55 19.58
CA ALA A 796 -2.22 19.01 20.84
C ALA A 796 -1.51 20.06 21.70
N TYR A 797 -0.69 20.91 21.08
CA TYR A 797 0.02 22.01 21.75
C TYR A 797 -0.96 23.00 22.39
N LEU A 798 -1.97 23.46 21.66
CA LEU A 798 -2.94 24.46 22.15
C LEU A 798 -3.80 23.93 23.31
N HIS A 799 -3.99 22.62 23.39
CA HIS A 799 -4.71 21.96 24.48
C HIS A 799 -3.82 21.42 25.60
N GLY A 800 -2.50 21.62 25.55
CA GLY A 800 -1.56 21.06 26.52
C GLY A 800 -1.55 19.52 26.56
N LYS A 801 -1.98 18.86 25.47
CA LYS A 801 -2.00 17.41 25.34
C LYS A 801 -0.63 16.90 24.88
N LYS A 802 -0.26 15.69 25.32
CA LYS A 802 0.91 15.01 24.77
C LYS A 802 0.66 14.71 23.30
N ILE A 803 1.64 15.02 22.46
CA ILE A 803 1.54 14.73 21.03
C ILE A 803 1.75 13.23 20.84
N GLU A 804 0.70 12.51 20.50
CA GLU A 804 0.77 11.10 20.10
C GLU A 804 0.50 10.98 18.61
N PHE A 805 1.52 10.62 17.85
CA PHE A 805 1.35 10.21 16.46
C PHE A 805 1.20 8.71 16.37
N ASP A 806 0.36 8.26 15.44
CA ASP A 806 0.37 6.88 15.01
C ASP A 806 1.72 6.61 14.31
N PRO A 807 2.57 5.69 14.82
CA PRO A 807 3.84 5.34 14.20
C PRO A 807 3.70 4.94 12.71
N VAL A 808 2.52 4.43 12.32
CA VAL A 808 2.19 4.04 10.95
C VAL A 808 2.22 5.23 9.99
N GLU A 809 1.99 6.47 10.45
CA GLU A 809 2.07 7.70 9.63
C GLU A 809 3.50 8.23 9.45
N ARG A 810 4.49 7.69 10.19
CA ARG A 810 5.90 8.12 10.08
C ARG A 810 6.79 7.07 9.41
N ASN A 811 6.55 5.79 9.64
CA ASN A 811 7.35 4.74 9.02
C ASN A 811 6.68 4.19 7.77
N ILE A 812 6.90 4.90 6.65
CA ILE A 812 6.91 4.28 5.30
C ILE A 812 7.87 3.06 5.28
N ASN A 813 8.80 2.99 6.26
CA ASN A 813 9.61 1.83 6.63
C ASN A 813 8.87 0.70 7.35
N ARG A 814 7.54 0.60 7.27
CA ARG A 814 6.99 -0.75 7.31
C ARG A 814 7.52 -1.41 6.04
N ALA A 815 8.61 -2.17 6.15
CA ALA A 815 9.05 -3.10 5.12
C ALA A 815 7.97 -4.20 5.01
N ILE A 816 6.81 -3.82 4.49
CA ILE A 816 5.69 -4.71 4.20
C ILE A 816 6.05 -5.52 2.96
N ALA A 817 6.86 -4.94 2.09
CA ALA A 817 7.53 -5.65 1.03
C ALA A 817 8.87 -4.96 0.74
N SER A 818 10.00 -5.66 0.89
CA SER A 818 11.19 -5.27 0.13
C SER A 818 10.88 -5.40 -1.37
N TYR A 819 11.68 -4.78 -2.25
CA TYR A 819 11.58 -5.05 -3.68
C TYR A 819 11.68 -6.56 -4.00
N GLU A 820 12.38 -7.32 -3.15
CA GLU A 820 12.46 -8.78 -3.22
C GLU A 820 11.13 -9.45 -2.85
N ASP A 821 10.38 -8.94 -1.86
CA ASP A 821 9.04 -9.42 -1.54
C ASP A 821 8.06 -9.20 -2.71
N VAL A 822 8.21 -8.10 -3.46
CA VAL A 822 7.43 -7.85 -4.70
C VAL A 822 7.78 -8.87 -5.78
N ASP A 823 9.05 -9.23 -5.95
CA ASP A 823 9.47 -10.22 -6.94
C ASP A 823 9.07 -11.66 -6.54
N LEU A 824 9.16 -12.00 -5.25
CA LEU A 824 8.65 -13.25 -4.69
C LEU A 824 7.12 -13.35 -4.84
N MET A 825 6.41 -12.23 -4.71
CA MET A 825 4.97 -12.18 -4.98
C MET A 825 4.61 -12.45 -6.45
N LYS A 826 5.49 -12.18 -7.43
CA LYS A 826 5.23 -12.56 -8.84
C LYS A 826 5.15 -14.08 -9.03
N ARG A 827 5.78 -14.86 -8.14
CA ARG A 827 5.73 -16.32 -8.11
C ARG A 827 4.53 -16.85 -7.31
N ASN A 828 3.69 -15.95 -6.79
CA ASN A 828 2.64 -16.30 -5.87
C ASN A 828 1.44 -16.97 -6.55
N VAL A 829 1.07 -18.09 -5.95
CA VAL A 829 -0.05 -18.95 -6.29
C VAL A 829 -1.39 -18.21 -6.38
N VAL A 830 -1.66 -17.28 -5.47
CA VAL A 830 -2.92 -16.56 -5.32
C VAL A 830 -3.08 -15.42 -6.34
N LEU A 831 -2.01 -14.90 -6.94
CA LEU A 831 -2.13 -13.87 -7.98
C LEU A 831 -2.43 -14.45 -9.36
N SER A 832 -2.09 -15.71 -9.57
CA SER A 832 -2.18 -16.39 -10.87
C SER A 832 -3.60 -16.72 -11.33
N ILE A 833 -4.59 -16.60 -10.42
CA ILE A 833 -6.02 -16.86 -10.66
C ILE A 833 -6.79 -15.66 -11.21
N PHE A 834 -6.20 -14.45 -11.15
CA PHE A 834 -6.85 -13.24 -11.64
C PHE A 834 -6.67 -13.09 -13.15
N GLU A 835 -7.71 -12.60 -13.80
CA GLU A 835 -7.71 -12.31 -15.22
C GLU A 835 -6.86 -11.06 -15.52
N LYS A 836 -6.01 -11.16 -16.54
CA LYS A 836 -5.27 -10.02 -17.07
C LYS A 836 -6.22 -9.08 -17.80
N LYS A 837 -6.16 -7.78 -17.49
CA LYS A 837 -6.93 -6.73 -18.14
C LYS A 837 -6.03 -5.53 -18.39
N GLU A 838 -6.08 -5.02 -19.61
CA GLU A 838 -5.28 -3.85 -20.01
C GLU A 838 -5.63 -2.60 -19.19
N ARG A 839 -4.60 -1.82 -18.89
CA ARG A 839 -4.75 -0.53 -18.21
C ARG A 839 -5.42 0.48 -19.12
N LYS A 840 -6.39 1.23 -18.58
CA LYS A 840 -7.01 2.32 -19.34
C LYS A 840 -6.01 3.45 -19.54
N LYS A 841 -5.69 3.72 -20.80
CA LYS A 841 -4.83 4.84 -21.20
C LYS A 841 -5.60 6.16 -21.13
N VAL A 842 -4.91 7.21 -20.72
CA VAL A 842 -5.43 8.58 -20.77
C VAL A 842 -5.41 9.08 -22.21
N GLU A 843 -6.43 9.82 -22.59
CA GLU A 843 -6.41 10.54 -23.86
C GLU A 843 -5.64 11.84 -23.73
N GLU A 844 -4.92 12.18 -24.78
CA GLU A 844 -4.08 13.36 -24.84
C GLU A 844 -4.60 14.30 -25.95
N ILE A 845 -4.29 15.59 -25.87
CA ILE A 845 -4.52 16.52 -26.97
C ILE A 845 -3.52 16.27 -28.11
N ASP A 846 -3.84 16.77 -29.30
CA ASP A 846 -2.99 16.65 -30.49
C ASP A 846 -1.62 17.33 -30.28
N ILE A 847 -0.58 16.80 -30.91
CA ILE A 847 0.79 17.28 -30.74
C ILE A 847 0.96 18.75 -31.14
N GLU A 848 0.28 19.22 -32.17
CA GLU A 848 0.37 20.62 -32.59
C GLU A 848 -0.32 21.55 -31.58
N GLU A 849 -1.40 21.10 -30.93
CA GLU A 849 -2.01 21.83 -29.81
C GLU A 849 -1.11 21.84 -28.57
N ARG A 850 -0.37 20.76 -28.30
CA ARG A 850 0.62 20.74 -27.20
C ARG A 850 1.73 21.76 -27.44
N ARG A 851 2.20 21.88 -28.68
CA ARG A 851 3.32 22.77 -29.06
C ARG A 851 2.94 24.23 -29.18
N SER A 852 1.65 24.57 -29.23
CA SER A 852 1.19 25.95 -29.47
C SER A 852 0.30 26.52 -28.37
N THR A 853 -0.22 25.68 -27.47
CA THR A 853 -1.16 26.12 -26.43
C THR A 853 -0.76 25.65 -25.04
N PHE A 854 -1.31 26.34 -24.03
CA PHE A 854 -1.23 25.94 -22.62
C PHE A 854 -2.46 25.14 -22.17
N LYS A 855 -3.21 24.54 -23.11
CA LYS A 855 -4.31 23.64 -22.77
C LYS A 855 -3.77 22.42 -22.03
N GLU A 856 -4.59 21.88 -21.14
CA GLU A 856 -4.26 20.67 -20.40
C GLU A 856 -3.96 19.51 -21.35
N VAL A 857 -2.80 18.87 -21.20
CA VAL A 857 -2.33 17.82 -22.14
C VAL A 857 -3.18 16.56 -22.02
N GLU A 858 -3.43 16.12 -20.79
CA GLU A 858 -4.24 14.93 -20.48
C GLU A 858 -5.71 15.32 -20.32
N LYS A 859 -6.63 14.62 -21.00
CA LYS A 859 -8.08 14.89 -20.96
C LYS A 859 -8.83 14.25 -19.77
N GLY A 860 -8.19 13.37 -19.00
CA GLY A 860 -8.82 12.63 -17.91
C GLY A 860 -9.63 11.40 -18.39
N PHE A 861 -10.36 10.76 -17.47
CA PHE A 861 -11.25 9.63 -17.78
C PHE A 861 -12.70 10.07 -17.85
N ASP A 862 -13.47 9.45 -18.75
CA ASP A 862 -14.93 9.47 -18.65
C ASP A 862 -15.44 8.49 -17.57
N LYS A 863 -16.72 8.59 -17.23
CA LYS A 863 -17.39 7.73 -16.24
C LYS A 863 -17.18 6.24 -16.49
N LYS A 864 -17.30 5.79 -17.75
CA LYS A 864 -17.23 4.38 -18.11
C LYS A 864 -15.81 3.86 -17.92
N ARG A 865 -14.80 4.59 -18.42
CA ARG A 865 -13.38 4.24 -18.28
C ARG A 865 -12.94 4.26 -16.83
N ALA A 866 -13.40 5.23 -16.04
CA ALA A 866 -13.09 5.30 -14.62
C ALA A 866 -13.63 4.08 -13.85
N ILE A 867 -14.89 3.69 -14.09
CA ILE A 867 -15.48 2.47 -13.48
C ILE A 867 -14.73 1.21 -13.92
N GLU A 868 -14.44 1.07 -15.22
CA GLU A 868 -13.72 -0.10 -15.76
C GLU A 868 -12.30 -0.21 -15.20
N GLU A 869 -11.58 0.91 -15.09
CA GLU A 869 -10.23 0.97 -14.50
C GLU A 869 -10.27 0.71 -13.00
N ALA A 870 -11.21 1.30 -12.27
CA ALA A 870 -11.39 1.04 -10.84
C ALA A 870 -11.75 -0.44 -10.56
N SER A 871 -12.53 -1.06 -11.43
CA SER A 871 -12.91 -2.48 -11.38
C SER A 871 -11.74 -3.45 -11.68
N ARG A 872 -10.56 -2.93 -12.03
CA ARG A 872 -9.32 -3.72 -12.05
C ARG A 872 -8.72 -3.84 -10.64
N CYS A 873 -9.12 -3.05 -9.66
CA CYS A 873 -8.50 -3.10 -8.34
C CYS A 873 -8.62 -4.49 -7.70
N LEU A 874 -7.50 -5.04 -7.21
CA LEU A 874 -7.50 -6.31 -6.46
C LEU A 874 -8.06 -6.17 -5.04
N ALA A 875 -8.39 -4.95 -4.61
CA ALA A 875 -8.74 -4.58 -3.24
C ALA A 875 -7.90 -5.35 -2.20
N CYS A 876 -6.58 -5.32 -2.42
CA CYS A 876 -5.63 -6.15 -1.68
C CYS A 876 -5.56 -5.71 -0.21
N ARG A 877 -5.83 -6.65 0.71
CA ARG A 877 -5.72 -6.43 2.15
C ARG A 877 -5.47 -7.75 2.88
N ALA A 878 -4.61 -7.73 3.91
CA ALA A 878 -4.35 -8.93 4.72
C ALA A 878 -5.50 -9.25 5.70
N CYS A 879 -6.25 -8.25 6.18
CA CYS A 879 -7.35 -8.39 7.15
C CYS A 879 -8.59 -7.57 6.75
N LEU A 880 -9.79 -8.18 6.72
CA LEU A 880 -11.05 -7.47 6.39
C LEU A 880 -11.59 -6.58 7.52
N GLY A 881 -11.06 -6.70 8.74
CA GLY A 881 -11.64 -6.02 9.89
C GLY A 881 -13.04 -6.47 10.28
N CYS A 882 -13.48 -7.65 9.85
CA CYS A 882 -14.83 -8.16 10.12
C CYS A 882 -15.16 -8.39 11.60
N GLY A 883 -14.18 -8.33 12.51
CA GLY A 883 -14.39 -8.52 13.95
C GLY A 883 -14.66 -9.98 14.39
N ILE A 884 -14.71 -10.93 13.46
CA ILE A 884 -15.14 -12.31 13.74
C ILE A 884 -14.14 -13.04 14.62
N CYS A 885 -12.85 -12.89 14.35
CA CYS A 885 -11.82 -13.53 15.16
C CYS A 885 -11.91 -13.13 16.64
N GLY A 886 -12.27 -11.88 16.95
CA GLY A 886 -12.50 -11.41 18.32
C GLY A 886 -13.81 -11.94 18.91
N ASN A 887 -14.91 -11.89 18.13
CA ASN A 887 -16.23 -12.36 18.59
C ASN A 887 -16.25 -13.86 18.92
N GLU A 888 -15.52 -14.67 18.16
CA GLU A 888 -15.44 -16.13 18.37
C GLU A 888 -14.32 -16.52 19.35
N CYS A 889 -13.51 -15.56 19.82
CA CYS A 889 -12.44 -15.82 20.77
C CYS A 889 -12.98 -15.90 22.20
N MET A 890 -13.22 -17.12 22.70
CA MET A 890 -13.69 -17.36 24.07
C MET A 890 -12.73 -16.83 25.16
N ARG A 891 -11.47 -16.57 24.82
CA ARG A 891 -10.45 -16.02 25.73
C ARG A 891 -10.36 -14.50 25.69
N ASN A 892 -11.10 -13.83 24.81
CA ASN A 892 -10.99 -12.40 24.54
C ASN A 892 -9.53 -11.96 24.29
N ALA A 893 -8.81 -12.76 23.50
CA ALA A 893 -7.38 -12.59 23.29
C ALA A 893 -7.04 -11.66 22.11
N ILE A 894 -8.01 -11.31 21.26
CA ILE A 894 -7.78 -10.44 20.10
C ILE A 894 -7.86 -8.98 20.55
N ASP A 895 -6.76 -8.25 20.38
CA ASP A 895 -6.69 -6.80 20.60
C ASP A 895 -6.48 -6.07 19.27
N TYR A 896 -7.55 -5.49 18.75
CA TYR A 896 -7.54 -4.77 17.48
C TYR A 896 -6.78 -3.44 17.51
N GLU A 897 -6.65 -2.86 18.70
CA GLU A 897 -6.10 -1.53 18.94
C GLU A 897 -4.65 -1.58 19.41
N GLU A 898 -4.05 -2.77 19.53
CA GLU A 898 -2.64 -2.90 19.83
C GLU A 898 -1.81 -2.15 18.79
N LYS A 899 -1.02 -1.18 19.28
CA LYS A 899 -0.07 -0.39 18.51
C LYS A 899 1.31 -1.00 18.59
N GLU A 900 2.13 -0.74 17.57
CA GLU A 900 3.54 -1.07 17.62
C GLU A 900 4.23 -0.30 18.75
N LYS A 901 5.26 -0.93 19.33
CA LYS A 901 5.97 -0.41 20.50
C LYS A 901 7.44 -0.26 20.15
N GLU A 902 8.02 0.86 20.54
CA GLU A 902 9.47 1.04 20.52
C GLU A 902 10.04 0.55 21.85
N ILE A 903 10.99 -0.37 21.78
CA ILE A 903 11.65 -0.98 22.93
C ILE A 903 13.12 -0.56 22.88
N GLU A 904 13.62 0.00 23.98
CA GLU A 904 15.03 0.32 24.16
C GLU A 904 15.69 -0.71 25.08
N ILE A 905 16.80 -1.30 24.63
CA ILE A 905 17.60 -2.24 25.41
C ILE A 905 19.04 -1.76 25.41
N ILE A 906 19.69 -1.79 26.58
CA ILE A 906 21.13 -1.53 26.70
C ILE A 906 21.85 -2.85 26.39
N ALA A 907 22.49 -2.92 25.22
CA ALA A 907 23.16 -4.13 24.76
C ALA A 907 24.51 -4.32 25.47
N LYS A 908 24.72 -5.50 26.05
CA LYS A 908 26.05 -5.94 26.52
C LYS A 908 26.94 -6.38 25.36
N SER A 909 26.33 -7.08 24.40
CA SER A 909 26.89 -7.36 23.09
C SER A 909 25.75 -7.42 22.07
N ILE A 910 26.08 -7.26 20.80
CA ILE A 910 25.15 -7.42 19.69
C ILE A 910 25.76 -8.46 18.76
N GLU A 911 25.05 -9.56 18.60
CA GLU A 911 25.39 -10.66 17.72
C GLU A 911 24.34 -10.67 16.60
N ILE A 912 24.77 -10.92 15.37
CA ILE A 912 23.89 -10.81 14.21
C ILE A 912 23.91 -12.12 13.47
N ASP A 913 22.83 -12.91 13.50
CA ASP A 913 22.75 -14.14 12.72
C ASP A 913 23.21 -13.84 11.27
N PRO A 914 24.29 -14.50 10.80
CA PRO A 914 24.95 -14.14 9.53
C PRO A 914 24.03 -14.41 8.34
N GLU A 915 22.95 -15.14 8.60
CA GLU A 915 21.91 -15.50 7.67
C GLU A 915 20.70 -14.56 7.72
N ILE A 916 20.83 -13.41 8.37
CA ILE A 916 19.92 -12.31 8.12
C ILE A 916 20.50 -11.44 7.01
N ARG A 917 19.79 -11.40 5.88
CA ARG A 917 19.91 -10.26 4.99
C ARG A 917 19.32 -9.06 5.70
N PHE A 918 20.18 -8.25 6.28
CA PHE A 918 19.83 -6.88 6.61
C PHE A 918 19.70 -6.13 5.31
N ASN A 919 18.86 -5.11 5.31
CA ASN A 919 18.89 -4.11 4.25
C ASN A 919 20.20 -3.26 4.28
N TYR A 920 21.33 -3.74 4.84
CA TYR A 920 22.63 -3.03 4.97
C TYR A 920 23.89 -3.95 5.03
N GLU A 921 24.97 -3.53 4.33
CA GLU A 921 26.45 -3.77 4.38
C GLU A 921 27.12 -5.16 4.61
N PHE A 922 26.98 -6.15 3.70
CA PHE A 922 27.86 -7.35 3.66
C PHE A 922 28.46 -7.61 2.26
N PHE A 923 29.69 -8.13 2.16
CA PHE A 923 30.41 -8.45 0.90
C PHE A 923 30.91 -9.90 0.84
N THR A 924 30.97 -10.50 -0.35
CA THR A 924 31.58 -11.82 -0.58
C THR A 924 33.09 -11.70 -0.90
N PRO A 925 33.90 -12.76 -0.72
CA PRO A 925 35.35 -12.72 -0.97
C PRO A 925 35.75 -12.40 -2.43
N PHE A 926 34.96 -12.86 -3.41
CA PHE A 926 35.20 -12.58 -4.83
C PHE A 926 34.95 -11.11 -5.19
N GLU A 927 33.94 -10.49 -4.57
CA GLU A 927 33.66 -9.06 -4.75
C GLU A 927 34.80 -8.19 -4.20
N ILE A 928 35.47 -8.62 -3.12
CA ILE A 928 36.65 -7.95 -2.59
C ILE A 928 37.88 -8.09 -3.50
N GLU A 929 38.09 -9.23 -4.15
CA GLU A 929 39.18 -9.39 -5.13
C GLU A 929 39.00 -8.51 -6.35
N ASP A 930 37.80 -8.48 -6.93
CA ASP A 930 37.49 -7.61 -8.05
C ASP A 930 37.66 -6.12 -7.67
N MET A 931 37.22 -5.73 -6.46
CA MET A 931 37.44 -4.38 -5.93
C MET A 931 38.93 -4.05 -5.75
N LEU A 932 39.77 -5.00 -5.34
CA LEU A 932 41.23 -4.81 -5.21
C LEU A 932 41.93 -4.67 -6.55
N ASP A 933 41.58 -5.51 -7.52
CA ASP A 933 42.15 -5.45 -8.87
C ASP A 933 41.77 -4.17 -9.59
N LEU A 934 40.58 -3.63 -9.27
CA LEU A 934 40.12 -2.34 -9.76
C LEU A 934 40.62 -1.15 -8.90
N GLY A 935 41.20 -1.41 -7.72
CA GLY A 935 41.75 -0.38 -6.82
C GLY A 935 40.70 0.41 -6.01
N ILE A 936 39.48 -0.09 -5.91
CA ILE A 936 38.30 0.58 -5.33
C ILE A 936 37.58 -0.34 -4.34
N ILE A 937 38.07 -0.38 -3.11
CA ILE A 937 37.38 -0.99 -1.98
C ILE A 937 36.56 0.07 -1.22
N MET A 938 35.23 -0.07 -1.18
CA MET A 938 34.27 0.86 -0.53
C MET A 938 33.04 0.15 0.06
N ASN A 939 32.35 0.75 1.03
CA ASN A 939 31.05 0.27 1.54
C ASN A 939 29.89 0.64 0.58
N PHE A 940 28.67 0.17 0.84
CA PHE A 940 27.50 0.46 -0.01
C PHE A 940 27.09 1.94 -0.04
N ASN A 941 27.62 2.74 0.88
CA ASN A 941 27.45 4.19 0.93
C ASN A 941 28.55 4.94 0.12
N GLY A 942 29.47 4.21 -0.54
CA GLY A 942 30.54 4.77 -1.36
C GLY A 942 31.71 5.34 -0.57
N GLU A 943 31.83 4.98 0.71
CA GLU A 943 32.92 5.39 1.58
C GLU A 943 34.03 4.35 1.55
N LYS A 944 35.30 4.79 1.50
CA LYS A 944 36.45 3.90 1.50
C LYS A 944 36.48 3.07 2.79
N LEU A 945 36.45 1.74 2.67
CA LEU A 945 36.51 0.85 3.83
C LEU A 945 37.84 1.06 4.55
N LYS A 946 37.77 1.26 5.86
CA LYS A 946 38.96 1.44 6.72
C LYS A 946 39.30 0.16 7.48
N LYS A 947 38.29 -0.67 7.73
CA LYS A 947 38.40 -1.96 8.41
C LYS A 947 37.58 -3.01 7.67
N LEU A 948 38.11 -4.22 7.59
CA LEU A 948 37.43 -5.40 7.04
C LEU A 948 37.58 -6.55 8.04
N CYS A 949 36.49 -7.25 8.30
CA CYS A 949 36.50 -8.48 9.08
C CYS A 949 36.11 -9.61 8.14
N PHE A 950 36.89 -10.69 8.14
CA PHE A 950 36.46 -11.91 7.49
C PHE A 950 35.62 -12.72 8.48
N LEU A 951 34.66 -13.47 7.96
CA LEU A 951 33.66 -14.10 8.80
C LEU A 951 33.62 -15.62 8.53
N ASN A 952 33.94 -16.44 9.55
CA ASN A 952 34.10 -17.92 9.54
C ASN A 952 34.85 -18.50 8.32
N PHE A 953 36.17 -18.58 8.27
CA PHE A 953 36.87 -19.25 7.16
C PHE A 953 37.99 -20.14 7.71
N GLU A 954 38.26 -21.26 7.04
CA GLU A 954 39.46 -22.04 7.34
C GLU A 954 40.64 -21.37 6.62
N GLU A 955 41.71 -21.05 7.35
CA GLU A 955 42.92 -20.48 6.76
C GLU A 955 43.49 -21.42 5.69
N ASN A 956 43.46 -20.97 4.45
CA ASN A 956 44.09 -21.65 3.33
C ASN A 956 44.90 -20.63 2.51
N LYS A 957 45.73 -21.15 1.61
CA LYS A 957 46.69 -20.34 0.85
C LYS A 957 46.04 -19.21 0.04
N TYR A 958 44.79 -19.37 -0.40
CA TYR A 958 44.06 -18.36 -1.17
C TYR A 958 43.65 -17.16 -0.30
N PHE A 959 43.09 -17.40 0.90
CA PHE A 959 42.73 -16.31 1.82
C PHE A 959 43.96 -15.59 2.39
N GLU A 960 45.07 -16.29 2.60
CA GLU A 960 46.35 -15.68 2.99
C GLU A 960 46.87 -14.69 1.94
N GLU A 961 46.72 -15.03 0.66
CA GLU A 961 47.09 -14.16 -0.46
C GLU A 961 46.14 -12.95 -0.56
N LEU A 962 44.83 -13.17 -0.38
CA LEU A 962 43.81 -12.12 -0.39
C LEU A 962 43.95 -11.13 0.77
N LYS A 963 44.14 -11.62 2.01
CA LYS A 963 44.39 -10.78 3.20
C LYS A 963 45.60 -9.86 2.98
N LYS A 964 46.69 -10.38 2.38
CA LYS A 964 47.88 -9.56 2.04
C LYS A 964 47.56 -8.46 1.03
N ARG A 965 46.73 -8.73 0.02
CA ARG A 965 46.28 -7.72 -0.97
C ARG A 965 45.39 -6.65 -0.34
N ILE A 966 44.50 -7.03 0.58
CA ILE A 966 43.66 -6.09 1.35
C ILE A 966 44.51 -5.18 2.22
N ILE A 967 45.44 -5.73 3.01
CA ILE A 967 46.34 -4.95 3.88
C ILE A 967 47.20 -3.97 3.05
N ALA A 968 47.71 -4.41 1.89
CA ALA A 968 48.49 -3.56 1.00
C ALA A 968 47.71 -2.36 0.43
N SER A 969 46.37 -2.44 0.39
CA SER A 969 45.49 -1.34 -0.04
C SER A 969 45.19 -0.30 1.06
N GLY A 970 45.75 -0.48 2.26
CA GLY A 970 45.64 0.44 3.39
C GLY A 970 44.44 0.19 4.30
N ILE A 971 43.87 -1.02 4.26
CA ILE A 971 42.69 -1.44 5.03
C ILE A 971 43.15 -2.37 6.15
N GLU A 972 42.75 -2.06 7.38
CA GLU A 972 43.09 -2.87 8.54
C GLU A 972 42.16 -4.10 8.59
N ILE A 973 42.75 -5.30 8.60
CA ILE A 973 41.98 -6.53 8.81
C ILE A 973 41.82 -6.70 10.31
N ALA A 974 40.59 -6.61 10.79
CA ALA A 974 40.27 -6.86 12.19
C ALA A 974 40.27 -8.38 12.46
N ASP A 975 40.73 -8.79 13.63
CA ASP A 975 40.67 -10.20 14.07
C ASP A 975 39.21 -10.70 14.13
N ASP A 976 39.03 -11.98 13.79
CA ASP A 976 37.73 -12.63 13.53
C ASP A 976 36.63 -12.25 14.54
N ALA A 977 35.60 -11.60 14.03
CA ALA A 977 34.26 -11.62 14.61
C ALA A 977 33.44 -12.69 13.86
N ASP A 978 33.62 -13.97 14.18
CA ASP A 978 32.95 -15.19 13.66
C ASP A 978 31.54 -15.02 13.00
N PHE A 979 31.42 -14.93 11.65
CA PHE A 979 30.10 -14.87 10.96
C PHE A 979 30.02 -15.36 9.48
N LYS A 980 30.20 -16.64 9.12
CA LYS A 980 29.85 -17.11 7.74
C LYS A 980 28.35 -17.06 7.59
N VAL A 981 27.84 -16.64 6.42
CA VAL A 981 26.81 -17.42 5.68
C VAL A 981 26.69 -17.10 4.18
N ASP A 982 26.44 -18.18 3.43
CA ASP A 982 26.09 -18.27 2.01
C ASP A 982 24.56 -18.37 1.83
N PHE A 983 23.94 -17.47 1.06
CA PHE A 983 22.51 -17.52 0.74
C PHE A 983 22.25 -18.07 -0.65
N ARG A 984 22.34 -19.38 -0.80
CA ARG A 984 21.65 -20.11 -1.87
C ARG A 984 20.50 -20.88 -1.26
N TYR A 985 19.28 -20.41 -1.52
CA TYR A 985 18.10 -21.25 -1.34
C TYR A 985 18.18 -22.41 -2.33
N SER A 986 18.73 -23.55 -1.88
CA SER A 986 18.48 -24.81 -2.56
C SER A 986 17.03 -25.17 -2.25
N GLU A 987 16.17 -25.08 -3.28
CA GLU A 987 14.84 -25.68 -3.23
C GLU A 987 15.02 -27.13 -2.77
N SER A 988 14.38 -27.52 -1.66
CA SER A 988 14.59 -28.85 -1.08
C SER A 988 14.30 -29.90 -2.15
N ASP A 989 15.00 -31.03 -2.11
CA ASP A 989 14.76 -32.10 -3.09
C ASP A 989 13.30 -32.59 -3.06
N TYR A 990 12.60 -32.37 -1.95
CA TYR A 990 11.15 -32.56 -1.84
C TYR A 990 10.36 -31.62 -2.76
N TYR A 991 10.62 -30.30 -2.74
CA TYR A 991 9.93 -29.36 -3.65
C TYR A 991 10.38 -29.50 -5.10
N LYS A 992 11.66 -29.81 -5.35
CA LYS A 992 12.13 -30.14 -6.70
C LYS A 992 11.43 -31.40 -7.25
N LYS A 993 11.22 -32.41 -6.41
CA LYS A 993 10.49 -33.63 -6.78
C LYS A 993 9.02 -33.33 -7.07
N ILE A 994 8.37 -32.52 -6.23
CA ILE A 994 7.00 -32.06 -6.44
C ILE A 994 6.85 -31.21 -7.72
N ARG A 995 7.80 -30.32 -8.00
CA ARG A 995 7.80 -29.49 -9.22
C ARG A 995 8.10 -30.27 -10.50
N ARG A 996 8.86 -31.36 -10.41
CA ARG A 996 9.05 -32.31 -11.53
C ARG A 996 7.89 -33.29 -11.69
N MET A 997 7.13 -33.51 -10.61
CA MET A 997 5.99 -34.42 -10.54
C MET A 997 4.74 -33.90 -11.24
N ILE A 998 4.58 -32.57 -11.31
CA ILE A 998 3.42 -31.88 -11.88
C ILE A 998 3.83 -31.14 -13.14
#